data_AF-A0A924XQA7-F1
#
_entry.id   AF-A0A924XQA7-F1
#
_cell.length_a   1.000
_cell.length_b   1.000
_cell.length_c   1.000
_cell.angle_alpha   90.00
_cell.angle_beta   90.00
_cell.angle_gamma   90.00
#
_symmetry.space_group_name_H-M   'P 1'
#
loop_
_entity.id
_entity.type
_entity.pdbx_description
1 polymer ?
#
loop_
_entity_poly.entity_id
_entity_poly.type
_entity_poly.pdbx_seq_one_letter_code
_entity_poly.pdbx_strand_id
1 'polypeptide(L)'
;MSSWAVRNAIGVNTHLDYTIGAYTDLAAVQRALAEIGVTHVRDAFQAPVAASLFQTLAATGVRFDVVIGVDQPVEWQLAQIEANAGLVEFIEGPNESDIWTKTYNGLTGLDATRAMQRDVYAFAKNSAALAATPVIQASLALGTSFAPLGDQAAYADYGNIHAYFGTGNTPGSGLPALLDQAEQVSPGRPVIATEGGYYTAPDATGGVSELAQAKYTLNLLFDNWDAGISRTYLYELADQRADPGNTDFHLHFGLYNSDWTPKPAARALANLTTLLGGPGGTAPGTLAYQITGLPGTGHDTLMQRADGSFVLGLWNDVRNWDPVTLTDRSTPPVPMALDLGQSYQRIQVFDPLVSATIPIASYVNTRHVDLALLDHPVLVVIGPELSPVQPLVSVVRNAATEGTSLGNVWADVIAAGALVDPGRTLTVTSLNLTGTRGYVGFDAASQTLSYLASGYDAGAPVDSFSYTLTDQFGQTVSGLYSVDVSGPAMPTVVGTVAGATVYGAAPGMRLISQAPGQRLNGAAGGNSLFFAGPDTAVAAYGLGNTIIAAPGDHASIATGSGNATVRMGDGNQVVVAPGAGNRITLGTGASSVSATGGDGWVTIAGGDNQVYVTGPGNVVRTGSGADRITSTGGAASIDAGDGTNQVTANGGGNTVRTGSGDDLIQGSSGASMLDAGSGADTIRFGGAGSVVNGGDGDDAVYDSGSGNTVVLNRAGDGVDDIYGNLSTNGVRFDLRATLSGTGWDGDGATLARFIAVATVAGDTTVTVTPTGSGAGSAVAVLHGTGPLSFADFVSRSDLPGMGAIGIRVTEGQSVSDLWARLADVGRQIDPWSRGSWTVAAIDTTGLRVAGRLDLQGRTLDYQATGFDPAASVDSMGFTLADGLGHQIAGRLAFTIDGPARPTLVSGSANATVRAT
;
A
#
# COMPACT_ATOMS: atom_id res chain seq x y z
N MET A 1 -25.64 15.27 34.77
CA MET A 1 -24.28 15.01 35.34
C MET A 1 -23.21 15.76 34.55
N SER A 2 -21.93 15.75 34.97
CA SER A 2 -20.84 16.33 34.16
C SER A 2 -20.49 15.38 33.01
N SER A 3 -20.37 15.89 31.77
CA SER A 3 -19.95 15.06 30.63
C SER A 3 -18.50 14.59 30.75
N TRP A 4 -17.65 15.37 31.45
CA TRP A 4 -16.29 14.94 31.77
C TRP A 4 -16.29 13.76 32.74
N ALA A 5 -17.16 13.75 33.75
CA ALA A 5 -17.25 12.62 34.68
C ALA A 5 -17.62 11.32 33.94
N VAL A 6 -18.52 11.42 32.95
CA VAL A 6 -18.90 10.32 32.06
C VAL A 6 -17.71 9.84 31.23
N ARG A 7 -16.99 10.76 30.56
CA ARG A 7 -15.77 10.42 29.81
C ARG A 7 -14.69 9.78 30.70
N ASN A 8 -14.49 10.31 31.90
CA ASN A 8 -13.50 9.84 32.87
C ASN A 8 -13.90 8.52 33.55
N ALA A 9 -15.13 8.03 33.33
CA ALA A 9 -15.55 6.71 33.76
C ALA A 9 -15.24 5.62 32.71
N ILE A 10 -14.68 5.98 31.56
CA ILE A 10 -14.30 5.04 30.50
C ILE A 10 -12.86 4.57 30.74
N GLY A 11 -12.71 3.25 30.87
CA GLY A 11 -11.42 2.56 30.83
C GLY A 11 -11.39 1.48 29.77
N VAL A 12 -10.22 0.88 29.58
CA VAL A 12 -10.01 -0.24 28.65
C VAL A 12 -9.05 -1.27 29.25
N ASN A 13 -9.28 -2.54 28.96
CA ASN A 13 -8.34 -3.61 29.32
C ASN A 13 -7.18 -3.66 28.32
N THR A 14 -5.99 -3.99 28.81
CA THR A 14 -4.81 -4.27 27.98
C THR A 14 -4.14 -5.58 28.42
N HIS A 15 -3.16 -6.04 27.61
CA HIS A 15 -2.31 -7.19 27.93
C HIS A 15 -0.82 -6.84 27.86
N LEU A 16 -0.46 -5.72 28.51
CA LEU A 16 0.93 -5.28 28.63
C LEU A 16 1.76 -6.28 29.46
N ASP A 17 1.10 -6.98 30.37
CA ASP A 17 1.68 -7.98 31.27
C ASP A 17 2.19 -9.24 30.57
N TYR A 18 1.67 -9.57 29.41
CA TYR A 18 2.13 -10.71 28.61
C TYR A 18 3.20 -10.32 27.58
N THR A 19 3.32 -9.05 27.17
CA THR A 19 4.19 -8.60 26.06
C THR A 19 4.08 -9.48 24.80
N ILE A 20 2.86 -9.87 24.44
CA ILE A 20 2.59 -10.72 23.28
C ILE A 20 1.93 -9.94 22.16
N GLY A 21 2.29 -10.29 20.92
CA GLY A 21 1.64 -9.77 19.71
C GLY A 21 1.57 -8.24 19.66
N ALA A 22 0.37 -7.70 19.46
CA ALA A 22 0.12 -6.27 19.27
C ALA A 22 0.68 -5.41 20.40
N TYR A 23 0.56 -5.86 21.66
CA TYR A 23 0.98 -5.13 22.86
C TYR A 23 2.51 -5.01 23.04
N THR A 24 3.32 -5.59 22.14
CA THR A 24 4.76 -5.34 22.09
C THR A 24 5.12 -3.94 21.58
N ASP A 25 4.24 -3.29 20.82
CA ASP A 25 4.40 -1.91 20.35
C ASP A 25 3.74 -0.94 21.35
N LEU A 26 4.50 -0.55 22.38
CA LEU A 26 4.04 0.41 23.39
C LEU A 26 3.70 1.78 22.78
N ALA A 27 4.35 2.18 21.67
CA ALA A 27 4.03 3.43 21.00
C ALA A 27 2.67 3.36 20.31
N ALA A 28 2.30 2.21 19.74
CA ALA A 28 0.96 1.98 19.21
C ALA A 28 -0.11 1.98 20.30
N VAL A 29 0.15 1.34 21.46
CA VAL A 29 -0.74 1.41 22.64
C VAL A 29 -0.99 2.86 23.05
N GLN A 30 0.08 3.66 23.17
CA GLN A 30 -0.01 5.09 23.52
C GLN A 30 -0.84 5.89 22.51
N ARG A 31 -0.62 5.65 21.20
CA ARG A 31 -1.40 6.32 20.14
C ARG A 31 -2.88 5.93 20.21
N ALA A 32 -3.17 4.64 20.35
CA ALA A 32 -4.54 4.13 20.39
C ALA A 32 -5.35 4.69 21.58
N LEU A 33 -4.75 4.72 22.78
CA LEU A 33 -5.35 5.33 23.98
C LEU A 33 -5.60 6.83 23.80
N ALA A 34 -4.63 7.55 23.21
CA ALA A 34 -4.77 8.97 22.93
C ALA A 34 -5.87 9.24 21.88
N GLU A 35 -5.98 8.40 20.84
CA GLU A 35 -6.98 8.50 19.78
C GLU A 35 -8.40 8.33 20.32
N ILE A 36 -8.65 7.30 21.14
CA ILE A 36 -9.97 7.09 21.77
C ILE A 36 -10.20 8.00 22.98
N GLY A 37 -9.17 8.74 23.41
CA GLY A 37 -9.25 9.72 24.49
C GLY A 37 -9.43 9.11 25.89
N VAL A 38 -8.90 7.90 26.12
CA VAL A 38 -8.98 7.11 27.36
C VAL A 38 -7.66 7.13 28.12
N THR A 39 -7.73 7.32 29.43
CA THR A 39 -6.56 7.39 30.34
C THR A 39 -6.61 6.38 31.48
N HIS A 40 -7.60 5.48 31.50
CA HIS A 40 -7.77 4.48 32.55
C HIS A 40 -7.61 3.09 31.94
N VAL A 41 -6.64 2.34 32.46
CA VAL A 41 -6.27 1.02 31.92
C VAL A 41 -6.41 -0.02 33.02
N ARG A 42 -6.95 -1.18 32.69
CA ARG A 42 -6.94 -2.35 33.57
C ARG A 42 -5.97 -3.40 33.04
N ASP A 43 -5.07 -3.86 33.92
CA ASP A 43 -4.05 -4.86 33.58
C ASP A 43 -3.46 -5.48 34.86
N ALA A 44 -2.52 -6.43 34.76
CA ALA A 44 -1.89 -7.10 35.90
C ALA A 44 -0.35 -6.92 35.90
N PHE A 45 0.31 -7.02 37.06
CA PHE A 45 1.76 -7.21 37.06
C PHE A 45 2.11 -8.69 36.89
N GLN A 46 2.96 -9.01 35.92
CA GLN A 46 3.50 -10.35 35.69
C GLN A 46 5.01 -10.37 35.48
N ALA A 47 5.68 -11.44 35.95
CA ALA A 47 7.09 -11.70 35.65
C ALA A 47 7.22 -12.53 34.36
N PRO A 48 8.21 -12.27 33.48
CA PRO A 48 9.36 -11.38 33.66
C PRO A 48 9.13 -9.92 33.22
N VAL A 49 7.89 -9.52 32.93
CA VAL A 49 7.60 -8.18 32.40
C VAL A 49 7.95 -7.09 33.43
N ALA A 50 8.72 -6.10 32.96
CA ALA A 50 9.22 -5.04 33.82
C ALA A 50 8.13 -3.99 34.10
N ALA A 51 7.97 -3.61 35.36
CA ALA A 51 7.10 -2.50 35.78
C ALA A 51 7.41 -1.16 35.06
N SER A 52 8.60 -1.03 34.45
CA SER A 52 8.98 0.12 33.63
C SER A 52 8.07 0.37 32.42
N LEU A 53 7.41 -0.65 31.87
CA LEU A 53 6.43 -0.46 30.79
C LEU A 53 5.20 0.32 31.28
N PHE A 54 4.67 -0.08 32.43
CA PHE A 54 3.56 0.60 33.11
C PHE A 54 3.94 2.02 33.50
N GLN A 55 5.16 2.23 34.02
CA GLN A 55 5.68 3.56 34.35
C GLN A 55 5.78 4.46 33.11
N THR A 56 6.20 3.90 31.97
CA THR A 56 6.30 4.64 30.69
C THR A 56 4.93 5.10 30.21
N LEU A 57 3.92 4.23 30.31
CA LEU A 57 2.56 4.60 29.95
C LEU A 57 1.96 5.59 30.96
N ALA A 58 2.20 5.40 32.26
CA ALA A 58 1.75 6.31 33.33
C ALA A 58 2.28 7.74 33.18
N ALA A 59 3.46 7.91 32.58
CA ALA A 59 4.04 9.23 32.28
C ALA A 59 3.21 10.05 31.28
N THR A 60 2.32 9.41 30.51
CA THR A 60 1.39 10.07 29.57
C THR A 60 0.08 10.52 30.24
N GLY A 61 -0.10 10.25 31.53
CA GLY A 61 -1.33 10.53 32.28
C GLY A 61 -2.21 9.30 32.49
N VAL A 62 -1.82 8.14 31.96
CA VAL A 62 -2.52 6.88 32.21
C VAL A 62 -2.43 6.46 33.68
N ARG A 63 -3.50 5.85 34.16
CA ARG A 63 -3.65 5.31 35.51
C ARG A 63 -4.24 3.91 35.46
N PHE A 64 -3.88 3.08 36.43
CA PHE A 64 -4.10 1.64 36.35
C PHE A 64 -5.03 1.11 37.43
N ASP A 65 -6.03 0.34 37.02
CA ASP A 65 -6.62 -0.70 37.84
C ASP A 65 -5.75 -1.96 37.73
N VAL A 66 -5.17 -2.39 38.85
CA VAL A 66 -4.23 -3.50 38.88
C VAL A 66 -4.89 -4.71 39.53
N VAL A 67 -5.17 -5.72 38.71
CA VAL A 67 -5.84 -6.95 39.14
C VAL A 67 -4.86 -8.01 39.66
N ILE A 68 -5.26 -8.74 40.70
CA ILE A 68 -4.52 -9.91 41.18
C ILE A 68 -4.73 -11.10 40.21
N GLY A 69 -3.73 -11.28 39.34
CA GLY A 69 -3.69 -12.31 38.29
C GLY A 69 -3.63 -13.77 38.79
N VAL A 70 -3.64 -14.73 37.86
CA VAL A 70 -3.62 -16.19 38.13
C VAL A 70 -2.22 -16.79 38.19
N ASP A 71 -1.24 -16.16 37.55
CA ASP A 71 0.04 -16.80 37.24
C ASP A 71 1.19 -16.39 38.19
N GLN A 72 0.95 -15.50 39.16
CA GLN A 72 1.99 -14.97 40.06
C GLN A 72 1.61 -15.13 41.54
N PRO A 73 2.60 -15.26 42.45
CA PRO A 73 2.35 -15.20 43.88
C PRO A 73 1.75 -13.85 44.28
N VAL A 74 0.69 -13.87 45.08
CA VAL A 74 -0.03 -12.66 45.52
C VAL A 74 0.90 -11.70 46.26
N GLU A 75 1.78 -12.20 47.12
CA GLU A 75 2.75 -11.39 47.87
C GLU A 75 3.71 -10.64 46.94
N TRP A 76 4.10 -11.27 45.83
CA TRP A 76 4.95 -10.64 44.84
C TRP A 76 4.19 -9.54 44.09
N GLN A 77 2.94 -9.80 43.67
CA GLN A 77 2.12 -8.80 42.99
C GLN A 77 1.83 -7.59 43.87
N LEU A 78 1.49 -7.81 45.15
CA LEU A 78 1.28 -6.75 46.13
C LEU A 78 2.55 -5.91 46.35
N ALA A 79 3.73 -6.53 46.37
CA ALA A 79 5.00 -5.81 46.42
C ALA A 79 5.24 -4.94 45.17
N GLN A 80 4.86 -5.42 43.98
CA GLN A 80 4.93 -4.59 42.75
C GLN A 80 3.95 -3.42 42.79
N ILE A 81 2.72 -3.65 43.27
CA ILE A 81 1.70 -2.61 43.44
C ILE A 81 2.20 -1.53 44.40
N GLU A 82 2.74 -1.91 45.57
CA GLU A 82 3.26 -0.97 46.55
C GLU A 82 4.47 -0.18 46.01
N ALA A 83 5.41 -0.86 45.34
CA ALA A 83 6.57 -0.22 44.73
C ALA A 83 6.19 0.79 43.62
N ASN A 84 5.01 0.63 43.02
CA ASN A 84 4.51 1.46 41.93
C ASN A 84 3.25 2.25 42.33
N ALA A 85 3.01 2.50 43.62
CA ALA A 85 1.76 3.11 44.11
C ALA A 85 1.35 4.40 43.37
N GLY A 86 2.30 5.19 42.84
CA GLY A 86 2.02 6.43 42.11
C GLY A 86 1.32 6.29 40.75
N LEU A 87 1.27 5.09 40.15
CA LEU A 87 0.51 4.83 38.91
C LEU A 87 -0.79 4.06 39.14
N VAL A 88 -0.98 3.49 40.34
CA VAL A 88 -2.11 2.63 40.69
C VAL A 88 -3.30 3.50 41.13
N GLU A 89 -4.41 3.36 40.42
CA GLU A 89 -5.68 3.98 40.74
C GLU A 89 -6.59 3.06 41.53
N PHE A 90 -6.61 1.78 41.19
CA PHE A 90 -7.35 0.75 41.91
C PHE A 90 -6.50 -0.50 42.11
N ILE A 91 -6.75 -1.19 43.21
CA ILE A 91 -6.25 -2.55 43.43
C ILE A 91 -7.47 -3.47 43.33
N GLU A 92 -7.50 -4.36 42.35
CA GLU A 92 -8.61 -5.29 42.18
C GLU A 92 -8.26 -6.67 42.75
N GLY A 93 -9.24 -7.28 43.42
CA GLY A 93 -9.14 -8.65 43.91
C GLY A 93 -8.84 -9.70 42.82
N PRO A 94 -8.76 -10.99 43.19
CA PRO A 94 -8.46 -12.04 42.22
C PRO A 94 -9.44 -12.11 41.06
N ASN A 95 -8.90 -12.16 39.83
CA ASN A 95 -9.70 -12.25 38.60
C ASN A 95 -10.43 -13.60 38.47
N GLU A 96 -11.75 -13.57 38.24
CA GLU A 96 -12.62 -14.70 37.83
C GLU A 96 -12.31 -16.01 38.57
N SER A 97 -12.15 -15.87 39.88
CA SER A 97 -11.59 -16.91 40.77
C SER A 97 -12.43 -18.18 40.89
N ASP A 98 -13.68 -18.15 40.43
CA ASP A 98 -14.61 -19.26 40.40
C ASP A 98 -14.46 -20.17 39.17
N ILE A 99 -13.93 -19.65 38.06
CA ILE A 99 -13.56 -20.45 36.88
C ILE A 99 -12.04 -20.68 36.78
N TRP A 100 -11.23 -19.77 37.34
CA TRP A 100 -9.78 -19.94 37.50
C TRP A 100 -9.44 -20.21 38.96
N THR A 101 -9.79 -21.42 39.42
CA THR A 101 -9.74 -21.83 40.84
C THR A 101 -8.38 -21.52 41.47
N LYS A 102 -8.40 -20.67 42.50
CA LYS A 102 -7.19 -20.25 43.24
C LYS A 102 -6.89 -21.19 44.40
N THR A 103 -5.61 -21.33 44.71
CA THR A 103 -5.14 -21.84 46.01
C THR A 103 -4.42 -20.72 46.75
N TYR A 104 -4.73 -20.55 48.03
CA TYR A 104 -4.12 -19.49 48.85
C TYR A 104 -4.07 -19.91 50.31
N ASN A 105 -2.88 -19.87 50.91
CA ASN A 105 -2.66 -20.28 52.31
C ASN A 105 -3.27 -21.66 52.68
N GLY A 106 -3.21 -22.62 51.75
CA GLY A 106 -3.76 -23.97 51.93
C GLY A 106 -5.28 -24.10 51.71
N LEU A 107 -5.98 -23.00 51.42
CA LEU A 107 -7.38 -22.98 51.01
C LEU A 107 -7.51 -23.12 49.48
N THR A 108 -8.71 -23.47 49.01
CA THR A 108 -9.03 -23.57 47.57
C THR A 108 -10.40 -22.96 47.24
N GLY A 109 -10.64 -22.62 45.97
CA GLY A 109 -11.93 -22.12 45.49
C GLY A 109 -12.37 -20.82 46.16
N LEU A 110 -13.66 -20.71 46.48
CA LEU A 110 -14.22 -19.50 47.09
C LEU A 110 -13.65 -19.21 48.49
N ASP A 111 -13.16 -20.23 49.21
CA ASP A 111 -12.51 -20.04 50.51
C ASP A 111 -11.15 -19.35 50.36
N ALA A 112 -10.37 -19.77 49.36
CA ALA A 112 -9.14 -19.09 48.99
C ALA A 112 -9.41 -17.67 48.51
N THR A 113 -10.46 -17.46 47.73
CA THR A 113 -10.89 -16.15 47.22
C THR A 113 -11.20 -15.19 48.36
N ARG A 114 -12.02 -15.61 49.35
CA ARG A 114 -12.33 -14.80 50.53
C ARG A 114 -11.08 -14.45 51.32
N ALA A 115 -10.20 -15.41 51.56
CA ALA A 115 -8.96 -15.18 52.30
C ALA A 115 -8.04 -14.21 51.55
N MET A 116 -7.88 -14.40 50.25
CA MET A 116 -7.05 -13.55 49.40
C MET A 116 -7.59 -12.11 49.34
N GLN A 117 -8.89 -11.92 49.13
CA GLN A 117 -9.50 -10.58 49.14
C GLN A 117 -9.24 -9.83 50.44
N ARG A 118 -9.38 -10.51 51.58
CA ARG A 118 -9.14 -9.93 52.90
C ARG A 118 -7.70 -9.50 53.08
N ASP A 119 -6.76 -10.34 52.65
CA ASP A 119 -5.33 -10.06 52.77
C ASP A 119 -4.88 -8.95 51.81
N VAL A 120 -5.43 -8.90 50.59
CA VAL A 120 -5.22 -7.79 49.64
C VAL A 120 -5.72 -6.47 50.23
N TYR A 121 -6.94 -6.45 50.77
CA TYR A 121 -7.50 -5.26 51.41
C TYR A 121 -6.67 -4.83 52.63
N ALA A 122 -6.33 -5.78 53.51
CA ALA A 122 -5.51 -5.50 54.68
C ALA A 122 -4.13 -4.98 54.30
N PHE A 123 -3.48 -5.54 53.27
CA PHE A 123 -2.19 -5.06 52.77
C PHE A 123 -2.29 -3.61 52.29
N ALA A 124 -3.26 -3.32 51.41
CA ALA A 124 -3.48 -1.98 50.87
C ALA A 124 -3.70 -0.95 51.98
N LYS A 125 -4.58 -1.26 52.94
CA LYS A 125 -4.93 -0.31 54.02
C LYS A 125 -3.84 -0.14 55.09
N ASN A 126 -2.94 -1.12 55.23
CA ASN A 126 -1.80 -1.03 56.16
C ASN A 126 -0.53 -0.43 55.53
N SER A 127 -0.45 -0.36 54.20
CA SER A 127 0.67 0.28 53.49
C SER A 127 0.54 1.80 53.52
N ALA A 128 1.60 2.49 53.92
CA ALA A 128 1.64 3.96 53.90
C ALA A 128 1.52 4.53 52.46
N ALA A 129 1.93 3.75 51.45
CA ALA A 129 1.88 4.17 50.05
C ALA A 129 0.49 3.93 49.41
N LEU A 130 -0.26 2.94 49.89
CA LEU A 130 -1.52 2.50 49.27
C LEU A 130 -2.77 2.75 50.13
N ALA A 131 -2.65 3.25 51.36
CA ALA A 131 -3.79 3.39 52.28
C ALA A 131 -4.97 4.18 51.69
N ALA A 132 -4.71 5.11 50.78
CA ALA A 132 -5.71 5.91 50.07
C ALA A 132 -6.21 5.27 48.76
N THR A 133 -5.52 4.26 48.25
CA THR A 133 -5.90 3.55 47.02
C THR A 133 -7.14 2.69 47.29
N PRO A 134 -8.23 2.86 46.55
CA PRO A 134 -9.42 2.04 46.71
C PRO A 134 -9.21 0.61 46.23
N VAL A 135 -9.88 -0.34 46.89
CA VAL A 135 -9.81 -1.77 46.57
C VAL A 135 -11.12 -2.22 45.94
N ILE A 136 -11.06 -2.80 44.75
CA ILE A 136 -12.20 -3.39 44.05
C ILE A 136 -12.35 -4.85 44.50
N GLN A 137 -13.59 -5.29 44.67
CA GLN A 137 -13.91 -6.68 44.98
C GLN A 137 -13.33 -7.66 43.94
N ALA A 138 -13.05 -8.90 44.34
CA ALA A 138 -12.75 -10.00 43.42
C ALA A 138 -13.85 -10.14 42.35
N SER A 139 -13.44 -10.39 41.10
CA SER A 139 -14.40 -10.70 40.03
C SER A 139 -14.78 -12.18 40.03
N LEU A 140 -16.00 -12.45 39.59
CA LEU A 140 -16.59 -13.78 39.43
C LEU A 140 -17.27 -13.88 38.06
N ALA A 141 -17.12 -15.02 37.39
CA ALA A 141 -17.71 -15.25 36.07
C ALA A 141 -19.09 -15.94 36.14
N LEU A 142 -19.35 -16.74 37.19
CA LEU A 142 -20.58 -17.53 37.31
C LEU A 142 -21.52 -16.89 38.33
N GLY A 143 -22.74 -16.55 37.89
CA GLY A 143 -23.78 -16.01 38.77
C GLY A 143 -24.12 -16.87 40.00
N THR A 144 -23.85 -18.18 39.93
CA THR A 144 -24.04 -19.12 41.04
C THR A 144 -23.00 -18.99 42.15
N SER A 145 -21.91 -18.26 41.93
CA SER A 145 -20.77 -18.14 42.86
C SER A 145 -20.93 -16.98 43.86
N PHE A 146 -21.77 -15.98 43.55
CA PHE A 146 -21.91 -14.77 44.37
C PHE A 146 -22.49 -15.07 45.76
N ALA A 147 -23.66 -15.73 45.83
CA ALA A 147 -24.26 -16.08 47.12
C ALA A 147 -23.36 -16.98 47.99
N PRO A 148 -22.68 -18.02 47.45
CA PRO A 148 -21.71 -18.80 48.22
C PRO A 148 -20.44 -18.04 48.66
N LEU A 149 -19.97 -17.05 47.89
CA LEU A 149 -18.86 -16.19 48.31
C LEU A 149 -19.28 -15.32 49.51
N GLY A 150 -20.53 -14.87 49.52
CA GLY A 150 -21.15 -14.14 50.62
C GLY A 150 -20.57 -12.73 50.82
N ASP A 151 -21.09 -12.03 51.83
CA ASP A 151 -20.74 -10.63 52.11
C ASP A 151 -19.24 -10.45 52.43
N GLN A 152 -18.57 -9.68 51.57
CA GLN A 152 -17.20 -9.21 51.67
C GLN A 152 -17.11 -7.66 51.62
N ALA A 153 -18.21 -6.92 51.84
CA ALA A 153 -18.24 -5.45 51.78
C ALA A 153 -17.27 -4.76 52.74
N ALA A 154 -16.89 -5.41 53.85
CA ALA A 154 -15.88 -4.89 54.77
C ALA A 154 -14.45 -4.88 54.17
N TYR A 155 -14.23 -5.59 53.07
CA TYR A 155 -12.92 -5.82 52.44
C TYR A 155 -12.88 -5.34 50.98
N ALA A 156 -13.78 -4.44 50.60
CA ALA A 156 -13.80 -3.79 49.31
C ALA A 156 -14.37 -2.37 49.46
N ASP A 157 -13.84 -1.43 48.68
CA ASP A 157 -14.38 -0.09 48.54
C ASP A 157 -15.41 -0.01 47.41
N TYR A 158 -15.24 -0.85 46.39
CA TYR A 158 -16.14 -1.00 45.24
C TYR A 158 -16.54 -2.47 45.04
N GLY A 159 -17.81 -2.70 44.70
CA GLY A 159 -18.26 -3.97 44.11
C GLY A 159 -17.74 -4.13 42.68
N ASN A 160 -17.75 -5.36 42.19
CA ASN A 160 -17.18 -5.71 40.88
C ASN A 160 -18.20 -6.52 40.05
N ILE A 161 -18.28 -6.24 38.75
CA ILE A 161 -18.98 -7.05 37.75
C ILE A 161 -18.14 -7.20 36.48
N HIS A 162 -18.30 -8.33 35.79
CA HIS A 162 -17.88 -8.50 34.40
C HIS A 162 -19.14 -8.44 33.52
N ALA A 163 -19.31 -7.33 32.78
CA ALA A 163 -20.51 -6.98 32.03
C ALA A 163 -20.54 -7.63 30.63
N TYR A 164 -20.58 -8.97 30.60
CA TYR A 164 -20.74 -9.75 29.37
C TYR A 164 -22.18 -10.26 29.21
N PHE A 165 -22.76 -10.04 28.02
CA PHE A 165 -24.16 -10.38 27.75
C PHE A 165 -24.34 -11.49 26.69
N GLY A 166 -23.25 -12.13 26.28
CA GLY A 166 -23.26 -13.27 25.34
C GLY A 166 -23.55 -12.86 23.88
N THR A 167 -24.21 -13.75 23.13
CA THR A 167 -24.38 -13.67 21.66
C THR A 167 -25.41 -12.60 21.22
N GLY A 168 -25.07 -11.33 21.51
CA GLY A 168 -25.82 -10.16 21.06
C GLY A 168 -27.12 -9.90 21.80
N ASN A 169 -27.21 -10.18 23.10
CA ASN A 169 -28.25 -9.57 23.96
C ASN A 169 -27.90 -8.10 24.23
N THR A 170 -28.87 -7.26 24.60
CA THR A 170 -28.57 -5.86 24.93
C THR A 170 -27.98 -5.71 26.34
N PRO A 171 -27.04 -4.77 26.56
CA PRO A 171 -26.48 -4.54 27.89
C PRO A 171 -27.53 -4.16 28.93
N GLY A 172 -28.43 -3.22 28.62
CA GLY A 172 -29.48 -2.75 29.53
C GLY A 172 -30.36 -3.85 30.09
N SER A 173 -30.67 -4.89 29.30
CA SER A 173 -31.52 -6.00 29.74
C SER A 173 -30.88 -6.94 30.77
N GLY A 174 -29.56 -7.11 30.73
CA GLY A 174 -28.83 -8.01 31.62
C GLY A 174 -28.27 -7.33 32.87
N LEU A 175 -28.10 -6.01 32.82
CA LEU A 175 -27.39 -5.25 33.84
C LEU A 175 -28.00 -5.36 35.26
N PRO A 176 -29.33 -5.32 35.46
CA PRO A 176 -29.91 -5.45 36.80
C PRO A 176 -29.49 -6.73 37.53
N ALA A 177 -29.39 -7.86 36.82
CA ALA A 177 -29.00 -9.13 37.42
C ALA A 177 -27.53 -9.13 37.88
N LEU A 178 -26.65 -8.45 37.15
CA LEU A 178 -25.25 -8.28 37.54
C LEU A 178 -25.10 -7.37 38.77
N LEU A 179 -25.92 -6.31 38.86
CA LEU A 179 -25.93 -5.43 40.03
C LEU A 179 -26.47 -6.15 41.28
N ASP A 180 -27.53 -6.95 41.14
CA ASP A 180 -28.04 -7.80 42.21
C ASP A 180 -26.99 -8.82 42.68
N GLN A 181 -26.14 -9.32 41.78
CA GLN A 181 -25.02 -10.20 42.10
C GLN A 181 -23.93 -9.44 42.87
N ALA A 182 -23.52 -8.27 42.40
CA ALA A 182 -22.55 -7.43 43.10
C ALA A 182 -23.02 -7.05 44.51
N GLU A 183 -24.31 -6.72 44.67
CA GLU A 183 -24.91 -6.37 45.97
C GLU A 183 -24.90 -7.54 46.97
N GLN A 184 -24.94 -8.80 46.50
CA GLN A 184 -24.82 -9.97 47.39
C GLN A 184 -23.44 -10.10 48.05
N VAL A 185 -22.39 -9.66 47.36
CA VAL A 185 -20.99 -9.82 47.81
C VAL A 185 -20.45 -8.52 48.40
N SER A 186 -20.90 -7.36 47.93
CA SER A 186 -20.43 -6.06 48.40
C SER A 186 -21.60 -5.10 48.69
N PRO A 187 -22.54 -5.48 49.57
CA PRO A 187 -23.76 -4.71 49.81
C PRO A 187 -23.48 -3.24 50.14
N GLY A 188 -24.20 -2.35 49.47
CA GLY A 188 -24.12 -0.90 49.64
C GLY A 188 -22.82 -0.26 49.13
N ARG A 189 -21.96 -0.99 48.43
CA ARG A 189 -20.76 -0.43 47.78
C ARG A 189 -21.08 0.02 46.35
N PRO A 190 -20.51 1.14 45.88
CA PRO A 190 -20.57 1.49 44.46
C PRO A 190 -19.92 0.40 43.60
N VAL A 191 -20.40 0.21 42.38
CA VAL A 191 -19.94 -0.88 41.50
C VAL A 191 -19.04 -0.35 40.39
N ILE A 192 -17.98 -1.10 40.06
CA ILE A 192 -17.15 -0.92 38.87
C ILE A 192 -17.34 -2.16 37.98
N ALA A 193 -17.49 -1.94 36.67
CA ALA A 193 -17.41 -3.00 35.68
C ALA A 193 -15.96 -3.11 35.20
N THR A 194 -15.22 -4.09 35.72
CA THR A 194 -13.79 -4.25 35.40
C THR A 194 -13.55 -4.98 34.07
N GLU A 195 -14.58 -5.59 33.51
CA GLU A 195 -14.60 -6.06 32.13
C GLU A 195 -16.00 -5.92 31.53
N GLY A 196 -16.09 -5.82 30.21
CA GLY A 196 -17.34 -5.85 29.47
C GLY A 196 -17.13 -5.56 28.00
N GLY A 197 -17.94 -6.18 27.14
CA GLY A 197 -17.82 -6.02 25.70
C GLY A 197 -18.37 -7.19 24.90
N TYR A 198 -18.13 -7.13 23.59
CA TYR A 198 -18.52 -8.14 22.61
C TYR A 198 -17.34 -8.38 21.66
N TYR A 199 -17.19 -9.61 21.20
CA TYR A 199 -16.13 -10.01 20.26
C TYR A 199 -16.67 -10.19 18.84
N THR A 200 -15.81 -9.97 17.83
CA THR A 200 -16.20 -9.80 16.42
C THR A 200 -16.07 -11.07 15.55
N ALA A 201 -16.22 -12.26 16.13
CA ALA A 201 -16.08 -13.56 15.46
C ALA A 201 -17.44 -14.25 15.18
N PRO A 202 -18.27 -13.74 14.24
CA PRO A 202 -19.65 -14.20 14.08
C PRO A 202 -19.76 -15.65 13.57
N ASP A 203 -18.87 -16.08 12.67
CA ASP A 203 -19.03 -17.35 11.93
C ASP A 203 -18.51 -18.61 12.64
N ALA A 204 -17.74 -18.46 13.73
CA ALA A 204 -16.98 -19.59 14.30
C ALA A 204 -17.21 -19.83 15.79
N THR A 205 -17.46 -18.78 16.58
CA THR A 205 -17.46 -18.86 18.05
C THR A 205 -18.66 -18.18 18.73
N GLY A 206 -19.56 -17.55 17.96
CA GLY A 206 -20.77 -16.91 18.47
C GLY A 206 -20.65 -15.40 18.69
N GLY A 207 -19.66 -14.75 18.06
CA GLY A 207 -19.45 -13.31 18.13
C GLY A 207 -20.51 -12.50 17.37
N VAL A 208 -20.32 -11.18 17.37
CA VAL A 208 -21.16 -10.22 16.64
C VAL A 208 -20.38 -9.64 15.45
N SER A 209 -21.01 -8.89 14.56
CA SER A 209 -20.28 -8.09 13.58
C SER A 209 -19.51 -6.94 14.25
N GLU A 210 -18.52 -6.36 13.59
CA GLU A 210 -17.86 -5.14 14.09
C GLU A 210 -18.82 -3.95 14.23
N LEU A 211 -19.87 -3.87 13.39
CA LEU A 211 -20.89 -2.84 13.49
C LEU A 211 -21.74 -3.02 14.75
N ALA A 212 -22.18 -4.26 15.02
CA ALA A 212 -22.91 -4.59 16.23
C ALA A 212 -22.05 -4.39 17.49
N GLN A 213 -20.76 -4.73 17.44
CA GLN A 213 -19.81 -4.42 18.52
C GLN A 213 -19.76 -2.91 18.80
N ALA A 214 -19.67 -2.07 17.77
CA ALA A 214 -19.62 -0.63 17.93
C ALA A 214 -20.91 -0.06 18.57
N LYS A 215 -22.08 -0.50 18.10
CA LYS A 215 -23.38 -0.14 18.70
C LYS A 215 -23.45 -0.57 20.16
N TYR A 216 -23.14 -1.83 20.45
CA TYR A 216 -23.21 -2.35 21.81
C TYR A 216 -22.17 -1.74 22.75
N THR A 217 -21.01 -1.31 22.23
CA THR A 217 -20.02 -0.56 23.01
C THR A 217 -20.61 0.77 23.49
N LEU A 218 -21.32 1.50 22.61
CA LEU A 218 -21.99 2.73 22.99
C LEU A 218 -23.13 2.46 23.98
N ASN A 219 -24.01 1.47 23.72
CA ASN A 219 -25.09 1.12 24.65
C ASN A 219 -24.54 0.72 26.02
N LEU A 220 -23.53 -0.15 26.08
CA LEU A 220 -22.92 -0.62 27.33
C LEU A 220 -22.47 0.54 28.20
N LEU A 221 -21.78 1.51 27.60
CA LEU A 221 -21.30 2.68 28.32
C LEU A 221 -22.47 3.47 28.90
N PHE A 222 -23.48 3.80 28.09
CA PHE A 222 -24.64 4.57 28.53
C PHE A 222 -25.50 3.83 29.56
N ASP A 223 -25.79 2.55 29.35
CA ASP A 223 -26.55 1.71 30.27
C ASP A 223 -25.83 1.58 31.63
N ASN A 224 -24.50 1.40 31.61
CA ASN A 224 -23.71 1.36 32.84
C ASN A 224 -23.74 2.70 33.59
N TRP A 225 -23.63 3.82 32.88
CA TRP A 225 -23.68 5.15 33.51
C TRP A 225 -25.04 5.45 34.14
N ASP A 226 -26.13 5.14 33.43
CA ASP A 226 -27.49 5.32 33.94
C ASP A 226 -27.78 4.42 35.14
N ALA A 227 -27.16 3.24 35.19
CA ALA A 227 -27.24 2.34 36.33
C ALA A 227 -26.33 2.74 37.52
N GLY A 228 -25.53 3.81 37.38
CA GLY A 228 -24.66 4.32 38.44
C GLY A 228 -23.34 3.56 38.62
N ILE A 229 -22.90 2.81 37.60
CA ILE A 229 -21.58 2.17 37.60
C ILE A 229 -20.50 3.25 37.53
N SER A 230 -19.56 3.20 38.46
CA SER A 230 -18.57 4.26 38.68
C SER A 230 -17.47 4.28 37.62
N ARG A 231 -17.19 3.13 37.00
CA ARG A 231 -16.22 2.96 35.92
C ARG A 231 -16.55 1.72 35.09
N THR A 232 -16.31 1.78 33.79
CA THR A 232 -16.45 0.65 32.86
C THR A 232 -15.17 0.47 32.08
N TYR A 233 -14.56 -0.70 32.21
CA TYR A 233 -13.41 -1.11 31.39
C TYR A 233 -13.90 -1.97 30.23
N LEU A 234 -13.63 -1.50 29.01
CA LEU A 234 -13.93 -2.23 27.79
C LEU A 234 -12.87 -3.31 27.54
N TYR A 235 -13.31 -4.56 27.43
CA TYR A 235 -12.44 -5.67 27.05
C TYR A 235 -12.52 -5.86 25.53
N GLU A 236 -11.49 -5.53 24.75
CA GLU A 236 -10.16 -4.99 25.13
C GLU A 236 -9.62 -3.95 24.13
N LEU A 237 -8.44 -3.37 24.37
CA LEU A 237 -7.91 -2.30 23.52
C LEU A 237 -7.64 -2.78 22.08
N ALA A 238 -6.86 -3.84 21.91
CA ALA A 238 -6.54 -4.40 20.60
C ALA A 238 -6.59 -5.92 20.64
N ASP A 239 -6.98 -6.54 19.52
CA ASP A 239 -6.85 -7.98 19.37
C ASP A 239 -5.38 -8.37 19.57
N GLN A 240 -5.11 -9.33 20.44
CA GLN A 240 -3.74 -9.60 20.87
C GLN A 240 -2.84 -10.06 19.71
N ARG A 241 -3.38 -10.84 18.77
CA ARG A 241 -2.65 -11.47 17.65
C ARG A 241 -3.58 -11.70 16.46
N ALA A 242 -3.00 -11.90 15.28
CA ALA A 242 -3.76 -12.29 14.10
C ALA A 242 -4.33 -13.71 14.25
N ASP A 243 -5.62 -13.87 13.97
CA ASP A 243 -6.33 -15.15 13.94
C ASP A 243 -6.99 -15.36 12.57
N PRO A 244 -6.22 -15.66 11.50
CA PRO A 244 -6.75 -15.78 10.15
C PRO A 244 -7.74 -16.96 9.99
N GLY A 245 -7.77 -17.89 10.94
CA GLY A 245 -8.71 -19.00 10.97
C GLY A 245 -10.03 -18.69 11.67
N ASN A 246 -10.13 -17.54 12.35
CA ASN A 246 -11.27 -17.17 13.20
C ASN A 246 -11.62 -18.28 14.22
N THR A 247 -10.61 -18.86 14.87
CA THR A 247 -10.78 -20.06 15.72
C THR A 247 -10.75 -19.78 17.21
N ASP A 248 -10.22 -18.62 17.63
CA ASP A 248 -10.08 -18.27 19.04
C ASP A 248 -10.79 -16.95 19.33
N PHE A 249 -11.95 -17.02 19.97
CA PHE A 249 -12.78 -15.85 20.24
C PHE A 249 -12.10 -14.81 21.16
N HIS A 250 -11.12 -15.23 21.97
CA HIS A 250 -10.37 -14.31 22.82
C HIS A 250 -9.56 -13.29 21.99
N LEU A 251 -9.25 -13.61 20.73
CA LEU A 251 -8.49 -12.75 19.82
C LEU A 251 -9.35 -11.79 19.00
N HIS A 252 -10.62 -11.57 19.35
CA HIS A 252 -11.56 -10.73 18.58
C HIS A 252 -12.32 -9.69 19.41
N PHE A 253 -11.90 -9.43 20.65
CA PHE A 253 -12.54 -8.43 21.53
C PHE A 253 -12.04 -7.00 21.32
N GLY A 254 -10.91 -6.82 20.63
CA GLY A 254 -10.24 -5.54 20.47
C GLY A 254 -11.13 -4.47 19.86
N LEU A 255 -10.99 -3.23 20.34
CA LEU A 255 -11.44 -2.02 19.64
C LEU A 255 -10.60 -1.76 18.38
N TYR A 256 -9.37 -2.25 18.38
CA TYR A 256 -8.45 -2.28 17.24
C TYR A 256 -8.15 -3.74 16.86
N ASN A 257 -7.88 -3.98 15.58
CA ASN A 257 -7.30 -5.25 15.14
C ASN A 257 -5.86 -5.40 15.63
N SER A 258 -5.30 -6.61 15.52
CA SER A 258 -3.93 -6.91 15.97
C SER A 258 -2.81 -6.18 15.20
N ASP A 259 -3.14 -5.59 14.06
CA ASP A 259 -2.27 -4.71 13.27
C ASP A 259 -2.46 -3.22 13.58
N TRP A 260 -3.24 -2.91 14.63
CA TRP A 260 -3.62 -1.56 15.07
C TRP A 260 -4.53 -0.80 14.11
N THR A 261 -5.17 -1.46 13.14
CA THR A 261 -6.25 -0.83 12.37
C THR A 261 -7.49 -0.68 13.26
N PRO A 262 -8.10 0.53 13.36
CA PRO A 262 -9.26 0.76 14.24
C PRO A 262 -10.52 0.11 13.67
N LYS A 263 -11.20 -0.70 14.50
CA LYS A 263 -12.56 -1.17 14.21
C LYS A 263 -13.56 -0.02 14.36
N PRO A 264 -14.79 -0.14 13.82
CA PRO A 264 -15.87 0.83 14.04
C PRO A 264 -16.06 1.22 15.51
N ALA A 265 -15.86 0.31 16.46
CA ALA A 265 -15.98 0.59 17.90
C ALA A 265 -14.93 1.61 18.41
N ALA A 266 -13.67 1.53 17.98
CA ALA A 266 -12.65 2.53 18.33
C ALA A 266 -13.01 3.93 17.81
N ARG A 267 -13.48 4.01 16.56
CA ARG A 267 -13.90 5.28 15.94
C ARG A 267 -15.10 5.88 16.66
N ALA A 268 -16.08 5.05 17.00
CA ALA A 268 -17.26 5.44 17.75
C ALA A 268 -16.89 6.01 19.12
N LEU A 269 -15.95 5.34 19.81
CA LEU A 269 -15.46 5.77 21.11
C LEU A 269 -14.68 7.08 21.04
N ALA A 270 -13.78 7.24 20.07
CA ALA A 270 -13.06 8.49 19.83
C ALA A 270 -14.00 9.67 19.56
N ASN A 271 -15.06 9.42 18.76
CA ASN A 271 -16.08 10.43 18.50
C ASN A 271 -16.86 10.77 19.78
N LEU A 272 -17.28 9.77 20.54
CA LEU A 272 -17.99 9.95 21.81
C LEU A 272 -17.16 10.76 22.80
N THR A 273 -15.90 10.39 23.05
CA THR A 273 -15.05 11.12 24.02
C THR A 273 -14.76 12.55 23.58
N THR A 274 -14.64 12.80 22.28
CA THR A 274 -14.56 14.15 21.71
C THR A 274 -15.84 14.95 21.98
N LEU A 275 -17.01 14.36 21.73
CA LEU A 275 -18.32 14.98 21.98
C LEU A 275 -18.62 15.17 23.47
N LEU A 276 -18.01 14.42 24.37
CA LEU A 276 -18.15 14.64 25.81
C LEU A 276 -17.27 15.78 26.32
N GLY A 277 -16.24 16.19 25.56
CA GLY A 277 -15.36 17.30 25.90
C GLY A 277 -14.30 16.97 26.97
N GLY A 278 -13.62 18.01 27.45
CA GLY A 278 -12.50 17.89 28.40
C GLY A 278 -12.85 18.27 29.85
N PRO A 279 -11.88 18.17 30.78
CA PRO A 279 -12.07 18.53 32.18
C PRO A 279 -12.36 20.03 32.36
N GLY A 280 -13.12 20.37 33.41
CA GLY A 280 -13.44 21.75 33.80
C GLY A 280 -14.94 22.01 33.96
N GLY A 281 -15.29 23.26 34.25
CA GLY A 281 -16.68 23.73 34.42
C GLY A 281 -17.13 23.87 35.87
N THR A 282 -18.28 24.52 36.08
CA THR A 282 -18.98 24.59 37.36
C THR A 282 -19.83 23.34 37.59
N ALA A 283 -20.41 23.20 38.78
CA ALA A 283 -21.40 22.15 39.05
C ALA A 283 -22.50 22.12 37.95
N PRO A 284 -22.90 20.94 37.45
CA PRO A 284 -23.89 20.86 36.37
C PRO A 284 -25.20 21.56 36.74
N GLY A 285 -25.73 22.36 35.80
CA GLY A 285 -27.04 22.98 35.88
C GLY A 285 -28.17 22.04 35.47
N THR A 286 -29.36 22.59 35.30
CA THR A 286 -30.56 21.87 34.88
C THR A 286 -31.03 22.31 33.49
N LEU A 287 -31.51 21.36 32.69
CA LEU A 287 -32.18 21.58 31.42
C LEU A 287 -33.60 21.03 31.52
N ALA A 288 -34.61 21.87 31.28
CA ALA A 288 -35.98 21.40 31.14
C ALA A 288 -36.18 20.84 29.73
N TYR A 289 -36.69 19.62 29.61
CA TYR A 289 -37.09 19.05 28.33
C TYR A 289 -38.23 18.05 28.48
N GLN A 290 -38.96 17.81 27.38
CA GLN A 290 -39.98 16.79 27.25
C GLN A 290 -39.77 16.03 25.95
N ILE A 291 -39.84 14.69 26.01
CA ILE A 291 -39.75 13.81 24.84
C ILE A 291 -41.12 13.20 24.60
N THR A 292 -41.65 13.37 23.39
CA THR A 292 -42.88 12.71 22.93
C THR A 292 -42.52 11.64 21.91
N GLY A 293 -43.11 10.45 22.03
CA GLY A 293 -42.85 9.33 21.12
C GLY A 293 -41.65 8.45 21.49
N LEU A 294 -41.07 8.62 22.69
CA LEU A 294 -40.03 7.72 23.19
C LEU A 294 -40.61 6.30 23.38
N PRO A 295 -40.04 5.25 22.75
CA PRO A 295 -40.50 3.88 22.94
C PRO A 295 -40.19 3.39 24.36
N GLY A 296 -40.80 2.27 24.79
CA GLY A 296 -40.56 1.70 26.12
C GLY A 296 -39.14 1.16 26.34
N THR A 297 -38.39 0.96 25.25
CA THR A 297 -36.96 0.62 25.20
C THR A 297 -36.09 1.86 24.93
N GLY A 298 -36.68 3.06 24.90
CA GLY A 298 -35.96 4.30 24.69
C GLY A 298 -35.43 4.88 26.00
N HIS A 299 -34.22 5.41 25.95
CA HIS A 299 -33.50 5.95 27.10
C HIS A 299 -32.96 7.35 26.79
N ASP A 300 -32.75 8.13 27.86
CA ASP A 300 -32.19 9.46 27.79
C ASP A 300 -31.26 9.78 28.97
N THR A 301 -30.10 10.37 28.68
CA THR A 301 -29.11 10.77 29.69
C THR A 301 -28.68 12.22 29.49
N LEU A 302 -28.92 13.07 30.50
CA LEU A 302 -28.51 14.47 30.45
C LEU A 302 -27.14 14.72 31.09
N MET A 303 -26.25 15.31 30.29
CA MET A 303 -24.90 15.71 30.66
C MET A 303 -24.68 17.21 30.38
N GLN A 304 -23.64 17.79 30.99
CA GLN A 304 -23.20 19.15 30.71
C GLN A 304 -21.68 19.23 30.59
N ARG A 305 -21.22 19.90 29.52
CA ARG A 305 -19.81 20.18 29.24
C ARG A 305 -19.28 21.33 30.09
N ALA A 306 -17.95 21.41 30.16
CA ALA A 306 -17.23 22.46 30.86
C ALA A 306 -17.55 23.88 30.34
N ASP A 307 -17.90 23.99 29.05
CA ASP A 307 -18.29 25.25 28.39
C ASP A 307 -19.74 25.69 28.68
N GLY A 308 -20.48 24.90 29.46
CA GLY A 308 -21.87 25.15 29.83
C GLY A 308 -22.90 24.59 28.85
N SER A 309 -22.49 24.03 27.71
CA SER A 309 -23.41 23.35 26.80
C SER A 309 -23.92 22.02 27.40
N PHE A 310 -25.21 21.76 27.23
CA PHE A 310 -25.83 20.48 27.57
C PHE A 310 -25.61 19.47 26.44
N VAL A 311 -25.48 18.21 26.82
CA VAL A 311 -25.42 17.06 25.91
C VAL A 311 -26.47 16.06 26.39
N LEU A 312 -27.51 15.86 25.60
CA LEU A 312 -28.56 14.86 25.86
C LEU A 312 -28.30 13.64 24.99
N GLY A 313 -27.91 12.53 25.62
CA GLY A 313 -27.82 11.23 24.96
C GLY A 313 -29.19 10.60 24.81
N LEU A 314 -29.49 10.03 23.65
CA LEU A 314 -30.76 9.37 23.34
C LEU A 314 -30.48 8.06 22.59
N TRP A 315 -31.00 6.92 23.05
CA TRP A 315 -30.91 5.65 22.32
C TRP A 315 -32.12 4.75 22.54
N ASN A 316 -32.31 3.82 21.61
CA ASN A 316 -33.23 2.71 21.75
C ASN A 316 -32.44 1.47 22.12
N ASP A 317 -32.61 0.94 23.34
CA ASP A 317 -31.93 -0.27 23.77
C ASP A 317 -32.61 -1.51 23.19
N VAL A 318 -32.18 -1.87 21.98
CA VAL A 318 -32.74 -2.96 21.18
C VAL A 318 -31.65 -3.87 20.67
N ARG A 319 -32.05 -5.10 20.36
CA ARG A 319 -31.14 -6.11 19.85
C ARG A 319 -30.64 -5.76 18.44
N ASN A 320 -29.33 -5.56 18.31
CA ASN A 320 -28.64 -5.21 17.06
C ASN A 320 -28.05 -6.42 16.31
N TRP A 321 -28.02 -7.60 16.93
CA TRP A 321 -27.45 -8.82 16.34
C TRP A 321 -28.40 -10.01 16.47
N ASP A 322 -28.51 -10.81 15.43
CA ASP A 322 -29.26 -12.07 15.43
C ASP A 322 -28.28 -13.25 15.49
N PRO A 323 -28.16 -13.96 16.64
CA PRO A 323 -27.17 -15.02 16.80
C PRO A 323 -27.59 -16.34 16.16
N VAL A 324 -28.79 -16.43 15.59
CA VAL A 324 -29.25 -17.63 14.88
C VAL A 324 -28.88 -17.51 13.41
N THR A 325 -29.12 -16.34 12.83
CA THR A 325 -28.81 -16.07 11.41
C THR A 325 -27.41 -15.50 11.20
N LEU A 326 -26.73 -15.08 12.26
CA LEU A 326 -25.41 -14.43 12.23
C LEU A 326 -25.43 -13.16 11.38
N THR A 327 -26.45 -12.33 11.55
CA THR A 327 -26.61 -11.08 10.79
C THR A 327 -26.97 -9.90 11.67
N ASP A 328 -26.59 -8.71 11.20
CA ASP A 328 -27.01 -7.46 11.81
C ASP A 328 -28.51 -7.27 11.68
N ARG A 329 -29.14 -6.87 12.79
CA ARG A 329 -30.56 -6.54 12.81
C ARG A 329 -30.73 -5.08 12.38
N SER A 330 -31.50 -4.88 11.33
CA SER A 330 -31.96 -3.55 10.96
C SER A 330 -33.12 -3.16 11.86
N THR A 331 -32.88 -2.23 12.79
CA THR A 331 -33.94 -1.65 13.62
C THR A 331 -34.39 -0.33 12.99
N PRO A 332 -35.66 -0.21 12.57
CA PRO A 332 -36.17 1.05 12.03
C PRO A 332 -36.05 2.19 13.06
N PRO A 333 -35.57 3.38 12.65
CA PRO A 333 -35.56 4.55 13.52
C PRO A 333 -36.97 4.91 14.00
N VAL A 334 -37.12 5.26 15.27
CA VAL A 334 -38.42 5.60 15.88
C VAL A 334 -38.60 7.12 15.90
N PRO A 335 -39.60 7.68 15.17
CA PRO A 335 -39.84 9.12 15.19
C PRO A 335 -40.20 9.62 16.60
N MET A 336 -39.55 10.69 17.04
CA MET A 336 -39.82 11.37 18.29
C MET A 336 -39.72 12.89 18.15
N ALA A 337 -40.26 13.60 19.12
CA ALA A 337 -40.15 15.05 19.23
C ALA A 337 -39.61 15.44 20.61
N LEU A 338 -38.60 16.31 20.62
CA LEU A 338 -37.98 16.89 21.81
C LEU A 338 -38.37 18.37 21.91
N ASP A 339 -39.03 18.75 23.01
CA ASP A 339 -39.32 20.13 23.39
C ASP A 339 -38.40 20.55 24.54
N LEU A 340 -37.57 21.56 24.31
CA LEU A 340 -36.58 22.07 25.27
C LEU A 340 -37.14 23.15 26.22
N GLY A 341 -38.46 23.39 26.20
CA GLY A 341 -39.16 24.37 27.04
C GLY A 341 -38.90 25.84 26.68
N GLN A 342 -37.79 26.14 26.03
CA GLN A 342 -37.38 27.46 25.55
C GLN A 342 -36.54 27.35 24.26
N SER A 343 -36.47 28.43 23.50
CA SER A 343 -35.71 28.46 22.25
C SER A 343 -34.21 28.61 22.49
N TYR A 344 -33.42 27.82 21.75
CA TYR A 344 -31.97 27.90 21.71
C TYR A 344 -31.49 28.40 20.35
N GLN A 345 -30.41 29.19 20.33
CA GLN A 345 -29.87 29.73 19.09
C GLN A 345 -29.39 28.63 18.14
N ARG A 346 -28.81 27.56 18.69
CA ARG A 346 -28.35 26.40 17.94
C ARG A 346 -28.47 25.12 18.77
N ILE A 347 -28.92 24.05 18.11
CA ILE A 347 -28.98 22.68 18.63
C ILE A 347 -28.39 21.77 17.55
N GLN A 348 -27.51 20.85 17.93
CA GLN A 348 -26.82 19.96 16.99
C GLN A 348 -26.96 18.52 17.44
N VAL A 349 -27.29 17.61 16.53
CA VAL A 349 -27.42 16.18 16.80
C VAL A 349 -26.25 15.47 16.15
N PHE A 350 -25.52 14.66 16.92
CA PHE A 350 -24.38 13.89 16.45
C PHE A 350 -24.64 12.40 16.65
N ASP A 351 -24.17 11.60 15.71
CA ASP A 351 -24.09 10.15 15.84
C ASP A 351 -22.59 9.80 16.03
N PRO A 352 -22.18 9.28 17.19
CA PRO A 352 -20.80 8.87 17.43
C PRO A 352 -20.31 7.80 16.44
N LEU A 353 -21.16 6.97 15.85
CA LEU A 353 -20.75 6.04 14.78
C LEU A 353 -20.36 6.76 13.49
N VAL A 354 -20.81 8.00 13.30
CA VAL A 354 -20.58 8.80 12.10
C VAL A 354 -19.47 9.83 12.33
N SER A 355 -19.66 10.76 13.27
CA SER A 355 -18.75 11.90 13.45
C SER A 355 -18.92 12.63 14.78
N ALA A 356 -17.80 13.15 15.33
CA ALA A 356 -17.81 14.12 16.42
C ALA A 356 -17.81 15.59 15.99
N THR A 357 -17.62 15.87 14.70
CA THR A 357 -17.43 17.24 14.20
C THR A 357 -18.54 17.67 13.25
N ILE A 358 -19.20 16.71 12.59
CA ILE A 358 -20.31 16.95 11.66
C ILE A 358 -21.60 16.43 12.28
N PRO A 359 -22.58 17.31 12.56
CA PRO A 359 -23.86 16.87 13.10
C PRO A 359 -24.73 16.23 12.00
N ILE A 360 -25.42 15.14 12.35
CA ILE A 360 -26.43 14.50 11.49
C ILE A 360 -27.72 15.34 11.37
N ALA A 361 -27.94 16.28 12.30
CA ALA A 361 -29.00 17.28 12.19
C ALA A 361 -28.61 18.58 12.92
N SER A 362 -29.05 19.73 12.41
CA SER A 362 -28.83 21.04 13.03
C SER A 362 -30.10 21.87 13.02
N TYR A 363 -30.39 22.49 14.15
CA TYR A 363 -31.55 23.33 14.35
C TYR A 363 -31.12 24.70 14.86
N VAL A 364 -31.82 25.76 14.44
CA VAL A 364 -31.50 27.14 14.80
C VAL A 364 -32.74 27.87 15.30
N ASN A 365 -32.55 28.71 16.32
CA ASN A 365 -33.59 29.56 16.91
C ASN A 365 -34.92 28.83 17.19
N THR A 366 -34.82 27.59 17.67
CA THR A 366 -35.98 26.74 17.95
C THR A 366 -35.89 26.14 19.34
N ARG A 367 -37.04 25.73 19.86
CA ARG A 367 -37.17 24.89 21.06
C ARG A 367 -37.57 23.45 20.74
N HIS A 368 -38.02 23.21 19.51
CA HIS A 368 -38.53 21.93 19.04
C HIS A 368 -37.52 21.27 18.11
N VAL A 369 -37.25 19.99 18.37
CA VAL A 369 -36.36 19.12 17.59
C VAL A 369 -37.12 17.85 17.25
N ASP A 370 -37.35 17.62 15.97
CA ASP A 370 -37.91 16.36 15.47
C ASP A 370 -36.74 15.45 15.09
N LEU A 371 -36.60 14.31 15.73
CA LEU A 371 -35.52 13.36 15.44
C LEU A 371 -36.04 11.93 15.37
N ALA A 372 -35.27 11.05 14.75
CA ALA A 372 -35.53 9.62 14.79
C ALA A 372 -34.56 8.96 15.77
N LEU A 373 -35.11 8.27 16.76
CA LEU A 373 -34.33 7.51 17.73
C LEU A 373 -33.64 6.34 17.04
N LEU A 374 -32.32 6.27 17.15
CA LEU A 374 -31.52 5.17 16.60
C LEU A 374 -31.35 4.04 17.63
N ASP A 375 -30.84 2.91 17.16
CA ASP A 375 -30.57 1.69 17.95
C ASP A 375 -29.26 1.72 18.75
N HIS A 376 -28.71 2.93 18.91
CA HIS A 376 -27.51 3.26 19.68
C HIS A 376 -27.53 4.75 20.08
N PRO A 377 -26.72 5.17 21.07
CA PRO A 377 -26.61 6.56 21.53
C PRO A 377 -26.31 7.58 20.44
N VAL A 378 -27.23 8.53 20.27
CA VAL A 378 -27.00 9.82 19.58
C VAL A 378 -26.97 10.96 20.58
N LEU A 379 -26.22 12.01 20.28
CA LEU A 379 -25.97 13.14 21.18
C LEU A 379 -26.58 14.43 20.66
N VAL A 380 -27.54 14.99 21.40
CA VAL A 380 -28.12 16.32 21.15
C VAL A 380 -27.39 17.36 22.00
N VAL A 381 -26.59 18.21 21.36
CA VAL A 381 -25.79 19.27 21.99
C VAL A 381 -26.54 20.61 21.93
N ILE A 382 -26.70 21.26 23.09
CA ILE A 382 -27.58 22.42 23.31
C ILE A 382 -26.82 23.49 24.12
N GLY A 383 -26.60 24.71 23.59
CA GLY A 383 -25.86 25.74 24.35
C GLY A 383 -25.79 27.15 23.71
N PRO A 384 -25.39 28.18 24.50
CA PRO A 384 -25.53 29.59 24.15
C PRO A 384 -24.52 30.13 23.12
N GLU A 385 -23.35 29.51 22.95
CA GLU A 385 -22.40 29.80 21.87
C GLU A 385 -21.74 28.50 21.40
N LEU A 386 -22.46 27.75 20.55
CA LEU A 386 -21.80 26.71 19.76
C LEU A 386 -20.89 27.43 18.75
N SER A 387 -19.56 27.29 18.92
CA SER A 387 -18.57 27.73 17.94
C SER A 387 -19.03 27.35 16.52
N PRO A 388 -18.85 28.21 15.50
CA PRO A 388 -19.32 27.91 14.16
C PRO A 388 -18.66 26.62 13.66
N VAL A 389 -19.43 25.54 13.59
CA VAL A 389 -19.14 24.48 12.62
C VAL A 389 -19.38 25.12 11.26
N GLN A 390 -18.32 25.20 10.46
CA GLN A 390 -18.37 25.76 9.13
C GLN A 390 -19.45 25.05 8.30
N PRO A 391 -20.19 25.78 7.43
CA PRO A 391 -21.08 25.13 6.49
C PRO A 391 -20.29 24.11 5.65
N LEU A 392 -20.91 22.94 5.45
CA LEU A 392 -20.43 21.80 4.67
C LEU A 392 -19.62 22.22 3.44
N VAL A 393 -18.30 22.15 3.58
CA VAL A 393 -17.35 22.05 2.47
C VAL A 393 -16.26 21.11 2.95
N SER A 394 -16.30 19.84 2.53
CA SER A 394 -15.06 19.07 2.55
C SER A 394 -14.12 19.77 1.58
N VAL A 395 -13.16 20.54 2.13
CA VAL A 395 -12.15 21.21 1.32
C VAL A 395 -10.98 20.27 1.20
N VAL A 396 -10.84 19.63 0.04
CA VAL A 396 -9.57 18.98 -0.31
C VAL A 396 -8.65 20.08 -0.81
N ARG A 397 -7.47 20.24 -0.19
CA ARG A 397 -6.45 21.20 -0.63
C ARG A 397 -5.21 20.48 -1.09
N ASN A 398 -4.86 20.66 -2.35
CA ASN A 398 -3.58 20.22 -2.92
C ASN A 398 -2.82 21.40 -3.51
N ALA A 399 -1.57 21.16 -3.88
CA ALA A 399 -0.75 22.15 -4.59
C ALA A 399 -0.30 21.56 -5.93
N ALA A 400 -0.31 22.38 -6.97
CA ALA A 400 0.15 21.99 -8.29
C ALA A 400 0.94 23.12 -8.95
N THR A 401 1.96 22.75 -9.72
CA THR A 401 2.58 23.70 -10.64
C THR A 401 1.76 23.73 -11.93
N GLU A 402 1.57 24.92 -12.50
CA GLU A 402 0.90 25.11 -13.77
C GLU A 402 1.52 24.19 -14.83
N GLY A 403 0.65 23.50 -15.56
CA GLY A 403 1.10 22.50 -16.52
C GLY A 403 1.49 21.16 -15.91
N THR A 404 1.08 20.86 -14.68
CA THR A 404 1.12 19.50 -14.10
C THR A 404 -0.29 18.98 -13.86
N SER A 405 -0.49 17.68 -14.11
CA SER A 405 -1.72 16.98 -13.71
C SER A 405 -1.51 16.39 -12.33
N LEU A 406 -2.51 16.49 -11.45
CA LEU A 406 -2.54 15.78 -10.17
C LEU A 406 -2.90 14.29 -10.33
N GLY A 407 -3.13 13.83 -11.56
CA GLY A 407 -3.55 12.46 -11.83
C GLY A 407 -4.99 12.22 -11.35
N ASN A 408 -5.27 10.99 -10.95
CA ASN A 408 -6.58 10.62 -10.42
C ASN A 408 -6.73 11.13 -8.97
N VAL A 409 -7.46 12.23 -8.80
CA VAL A 409 -7.79 12.84 -7.50
C VAL A 409 -9.01 12.19 -6.83
N TRP A 410 -9.55 11.12 -7.44
CA TRP A 410 -10.68 10.38 -6.89
C TRP A 410 -10.43 9.84 -5.49
N ALA A 411 -9.21 9.38 -5.19
CA ALA A 411 -8.84 8.92 -3.85
C ALA A 411 -8.95 10.05 -2.82
N ASP A 412 -8.56 11.28 -3.16
CA ASP A 412 -8.68 12.43 -2.26
C ASP A 412 -10.15 12.79 -2.03
N VAL A 413 -10.95 12.75 -3.10
CA VAL A 413 -12.38 13.09 -3.08
C VAL A 413 -13.19 12.04 -2.34
N ILE A 414 -12.93 10.74 -2.55
CA ILE A 414 -13.53 9.67 -1.74
C ILE A 414 -13.01 9.74 -0.33
N ALA A 415 -11.71 9.90 -0.05
CA ALA A 415 -11.24 9.96 1.33
C ALA A 415 -11.96 11.07 2.09
N ALA A 416 -12.12 12.24 1.49
CA ALA A 416 -12.91 13.32 2.05
C ALA A 416 -14.42 13.00 2.17
N GLY A 417 -14.99 12.26 1.22
CA GLY A 417 -16.39 11.81 1.24
C GLY A 417 -16.69 10.67 2.22
N ALA A 418 -15.81 9.68 2.31
CA ALA A 418 -15.86 8.51 3.19
C ALA A 418 -15.57 8.89 4.64
N LEU A 419 -14.87 10.00 4.90
CA LEU A 419 -14.86 10.64 6.21
C LEU A 419 -16.25 11.14 6.63
N VAL A 420 -17.12 11.47 5.67
CA VAL A 420 -18.50 11.94 5.92
C VAL A 420 -19.52 10.80 5.87
N ASP A 421 -19.26 9.76 5.06
CA ASP A 421 -20.10 8.57 4.92
C ASP A 421 -19.26 7.28 4.94
N PRO A 422 -18.74 6.88 6.12
CA PRO A 422 -17.79 5.78 6.25
C PRO A 422 -18.42 4.42 5.92
N GLY A 423 -17.73 3.61 5.12
CA GLY A 423 -18.16 2.24 4.79
C GLY A 423 -19.20 2.15 3.68
N ARG A 424 -19.57 3.27 3.04
CA ARG A 424 -20.46 3.27 1.87
C ARG A 424 -19.68 3.44 0.57
N THR A 425 -20.21 2.82 -0.49
CA THR A 425 -19.70 3.06 -1.85
C THR A 425 -20.17 4.43 -2.30
N LEU A 426 -19.23 5.35 -2.53
CA LEU A 426 -19.50 6.71 -2.98
C LEU A 426 -19.19 6.85 -4.48
N THR A 427 -20.04 7.59 -5.19
CA THR A 427 -19.88 7.89 -6.62
C THR A 427 -20.02 9.39 -6.85
N VAL A 428 -19.22 9.99 -7.74
CA VAL A 428 -19.46 11.38 -8.16
C VAL A 428 -20.71 11.41 -9.02
N THR A 429 -21.70 12.19 -8.61
CA THR A 429 -22.94 12.40 -9.35
C THR A 429 -23.08 13.79 -9.93
N SER A 430 -22.31 14.76 -9.42
CA SER A 430 -22.28 16.11 -9.98
C SER A 430 -20.93 16.80 -9.81
N LEU A 431 -20.58 17.63 -10.79
CA LEU A 431 -19.45 18.55 -10.76
C LEU A 431 -19.92 19.95 -11.17
N ASN A 432 -19.42 20.98 -10.50
CA ASN A 432 -19.60 22.38 -10.90
C ASN A 432 -18.24 23.03 -11.08
N LEU A 433 -17.94 23.34 -12.34
CA LEU A 433 -16.66 23.89 -12.80
C LEU A 433 -16.74 25.41 -13.01
N THR A 434 -17.80 26.06 -12.53
CA THR A 434 -17.99 27.50 -12.72
C THR A 434 -16.86 28.27 -12.04
N GLY A 435 -16.07 29.00 -12.83
CA GLY A 435 -14.93 29.77 -12.35
C GLY A 435 -13.64 28.96 -12.15
N THR A 436 -13.66 27.64 -12.37
CA THR A 436 -12.46 26.80 -12.40
C THR A 436 -11.61 27.16 -13.63
N ARG A 437 -10.31 27.37 -13.42
CA ARG A 437 -9.37 27.72 -14.50
C ARG A 437 -8.70 26.48 -15.08
N GLY A 438 -8.29 25.56 -14.21
CA GLY A 438 -7.75 24.25 -14.54
C GLY A 438 -8.76 23.38 -15.29
N TYR A 439 -8.25 22.33 -15.94
CA TYR A 439 -9.11 21.35 -16.59
C TYR A 439 -9.44 20.22 -15.63
N VAL A 440 -10.73 19.97 -15.45
CA VAL A 440 -11.24 18.84 -14.68
C VAL A 440 -11.71 17.77 -15.66
N GLY A 441 -11.07 16.60 -15.64
CA GLY A 441 -11.49 15.43 -16.40
C GLY A 441 -12.24 14.46 -15.51
N PHE A 442 -13.39 13.96 -15.94
CA PHE A 442 -14.16 12.95 -15.20
C PHE A 442 -14.66 11.85 -16.14
N ASP A 443 -14.30 10.60 -15.84
CA ASP A 443 -14.87 9.42 -16.48
C ASP A 443 -15.88 8.77 -15.52
N ALA A 444 -17.15 8.81 -15.91
CA ALA A 444 -18.24 8.29 -15.12
C ALA A 444 -18.23 6.75 -15.00
N ALA A 445 -17.67 6.03 -15.98
CA ALA A 445 -17.64 4.57 -15.98
C ALA A 445 -16.60 4.04 -15.01
N SER A 446 -15.41 4.65 -14.99
CA SER A 446 -14.33 4.28 -14.08
C SER A 446 -14.34 5.07 -12.75
N GLN A 447 -15.21 6.07 -12.63
CA GLN A 447 -15.25 7.04 -11.52
C GLN A 447 -13.91 7.76 -11.30
N THR A 448 -13.11 7.90 -12.35
CA THR A 448 -11.82 8.59 -12.26
C THR A 448 -12.02 10.10 -12.45
N LEU A 449 -11.45 10.88 -11.54
CA LEU A 449 -11.54 12.34 -11.54
C LEU A 449 -10.11 12.88 -11.58
N SER A 450 -9.81 13.80 -12.48
CA SER A 450 -8.47 14.37 -12.66
C SER A 450 -8.50 15.88 -12.74
N TYR A 451 -7.40 16.50 -12.33
CA TYR A 451 -7.21 17.95 -12.40
C TYR A 451 -5.86 18.29 -13.03
N LEU A 452 -5.90 19.08 -14.11
CA LEU A 452 -4.74 19.67 -14.77
C LEU A 452 -4.69 21.17 -14.45
N ALA A 453 -3.64 21.58 -13.74
CA ALA A 453 -3.46 22.98 -13.37
C ALA A 453 -3.15 23.85 -14.60
N SER A 454 -3.96 24.90 -14.81
CA SER A 454 -3.76 25.90 -15.85
C SER A 454 -4.23 27.28 -15.36
N GLY A 455 -3.78 28.34 -16.04
CA GLY A 455 -4.29 29.69 -15.79
C GLY A 455 -3.84 30.28 -14.46
N TYR A 456 -2.57 30.04 -14.07
CA TYR A 456 -2.01 30.60 -12.85
C TYR A 456 -2.21 32.13 -12.81
N ASP A 457 -2.83 32.61 -11.74
CA ASP A 457 -3.01 34.03 -11.43
C ASP A 457 -2.33 34.33 -10.08
N ALA A 458 -1.31 35.19 -10.09
CA ALA A 458 -0.61 35.58 -8.88
C ALA A 458 -1.51 36.36 -7.89
N GLY A 459 -2.56 37.03 -8.38
CA GLY A 459 -3.55 37.73 -7.54
C GLY A 459 -4.60 36.79 -6.93
N ALA A 460 -4.76 35.60 -7.49
CA ALA A 460 -5.69 34.57 -7.05
C ALA A 460 -5.09 33.16 -7.30
N PRO A 461 -4.11 32.72 -6.49
CA PRO A 461 -3.38 31.48 -6.77
C PRO A 461 -4.20 30.21 -6.51
N VAL A 462 -5.31 30.31 -5.77
CA VAL A 462 -6.18 29.17 -5.47
C VAL A 462 -7.19 28.98 -6.59
N ASP A 463 -7.17 27.84 -7.25
CA ASP A 463 -8.22 27.40 -8.17
C ASP A 463 -9.12 26.36 -7.50
N SER A 464 -10.37 26.24 -7.93
CA SER A 464 -11.30 25.32 -7.26
C SER A 464 -12.46 24.88 -8.14
N PHE A 465 -13.01 23.70 -7.84
CA PHE A 465 -14.29 23.21 -8.36
C PHE A 465 -15.06 22.51 -7.25
N SER A 466 -16.39 22.43 -7.34
CA SER A 466 -17.20 21.69 -6.37
C SER A 466 -17.69 20.36 -6.94
N TYR A 467 -17.87 19.38 -6.06
CA TYR A 467 -18.32 18.03 -6.39
C TYR A 467 -19.48 17.60 -5.49
N THR A 468 -20.30 16.69 -5.98
CA THR A 468 -21.33 15.98 -5.21
C THR A 468 -21.08 14.48 -5.34
N LEU A 469 -21.00 13.80 -4.20
CA LEU A 469 -20.97 12.36 -4.11
C LEU A 469 -22.36 11.86 -3.74
N THR A 470 -22.70 10.67 -4.22
CA THR A 470 -23.91 9.95 -3.84
C THR A 470 -23.57 8.53 -3.43
N ASP A 471 -24.17 8.10 -2.33
CA ASP A 471 -24.03 6.74 -1.85
C ASP A 471 -24.97 5.76 -2.57
N GLN A 472 -24.82 4.48 -2.29
CA GLN A 472 -25.67 3.42 -2.84
C GLN A 472 -27.16 3.50 -2.45
N PHE A 473 -27.54 4.40 -1.53
CA PHE A 473 -28.91 4.62 -1.07
C PHE A 473 -29.52 5.94 -1.57
N GLY A 474 -28.78 6.72 -2.37
CA GLY A 474 -29.23 7.99 -2.94
C GLY A 474 -29.01 9.20 -2.03
N GLN A 475 -28.30 9.07 -0.91
CA GLN A 475 -27.90 10.21 -0.07
C GLN A 475 -26.72 10.93 -0.70
N THR A 476 -26.69 12.26 -0.58
CA THR A 476 -25.67 13.08 -1.25
C THR A 476 -24.84 13.90 -0.27
N VAL A 477 -23.52 13.98 -0.51
CA VAL A 477 -22.60 14.91 0.16
C VAL A 477 -21.92 15.79 -0.88
N SER A 478 -21.75 17.09 -0.61
CA SER A 478 -21.04 18.02 -1.51
C SER A 478 -19.79 18.61 -0.86
N GLY A 479 -18.75 18.85 -1.68
CA GLY A 479 -17.46 19.37 -1.25
C GLY A 479 -16.85 20.34 -2.26
N LEU A 480 -15.72 20.97 -1.87
CA LEU A 480 -14.93 21.86 -2.73
C LEU A 480 -13.53 21.28 -2.85
N TYR A 481 -13.10 21.00 -4.07
CA TYR A 481 -11.71 20.67 -4.34
C TYR A 481 -10.96 21.96 -4.66
N SER A 482 -9.93 22.28 -3.89
CA SER A 482 -9.11 23.49 -4.03
C SER A 482 -7.66 23.12 -4.35
N VAL A 483 -7.05 23.85 -5.27
CA VAL A 483 -5.65 23.66 -5.65
C VAL A 483 -4.91 24.97 -5.58
N ASP A 484 -3.85 25.02 -4.78
CA ASP A 484 -2.88 26.10 -4.79
C ASP A 484 -2.01 25.95 -6.04
N VAL A 485 -2.29 26.76 -7.06
CA VAL A 485 -1.57 26.74 -8.34
C VAL A 485 -0.39 27.71 -8.27
N SER A 486 0.79 27.24 -8.66
CA SER A 486 1.99 28.06 -8.82
C SER A 486 2.48 28.03 -10.27
N GLY A 487 3.13 29.08 -10.76
CA GLY A 487 3.61 29.11 -12.13
C GLY A 487 4.29 30.43 -12.51
N PRO A 488 4.82 30.54 -13.74
CA PRO A 488 5.38 31.79 -14.23
C PRO A 488 4.27 32.83 -14.42
N ALA A 489 4.52 34.08 -14.04
CA ALA A 489 3.61 35.18 -14.37
C ALA A 489 3.77 35.53 -15.86
N MET A 490 2.77 35.18 -16.69
CA MET A 490 2.78 35.41 -18.13
C MET A 490 1.52 36.16 -18.59
N PRO A 491 1.61 37.04 -19.61
CA PRO A 491 0.43 37.62 -20.25
C PRO A 491 -0.49 36.50 -20.77
N THR A 492 -1.75 36.51 -20.34
CA THR A 492 -2.69 35.41 -20.58
C THR A 492 -3.85 35.85 -21.48
N VAL A 493 -4.24 34.98 -22.42
CA VAL A 493 -5.46 35.10 -23.23
C VAL A 493 -6.27 33.83 -23.07
N VAL A 494 -7.55 33.98 -22.73
CA VAL A 494 -8.48 32.86 -22.50
C VAL A 494 -9.59 32.90 -23.55
N GLY A 495 -9.78 31.81 -24.27
CA GLY A 495 -10.90 31.61 -25.18
C GLY A 495 -12.09 30.99 -24.45
N THR A 496 -13.23 31.64 -24.44
CA THR A 496 -14.46 31.15 -23.77
C THR A 496 -15.60 30.82 -24.73
N VAL A 497 -15.43 31.07 -26.04
CA VAL A 497 -16.46 30.87 -27.07
C VAL A 497 -16.16 29.61 -27.87
N ALA A 498 -17.08 28.64 -27.91
CA ALA A 498 -16.90 27.39 -28.65
C ALA A 498 -16.59 27.65 -30.15
N GLY A 499 -15.66 26.89 -30.72
CA GLY A 499 -15.25 27.04 -32.13
C GLY A 499 -14.39 28.27 -32.45
N ALA A 500 -14.15 29.17 -31.48
CA ALA A 500 -13.42 30.40 -31.75
C ALA A 500 -11.92 30.18 -31.95
N THR A 501 -11.28 31.09 -32.70
CA THR A 501 -9.81 31.15 -32.79
C THR A 501 -9.28 32.22 -31.84
N VAL A 502 -8.34 31.84 -30.97
CA VAL A 502 -7.64 32.69 -30.02
C VAL A 502 -6.24 32.98 -30.55
N TYR A 503 -5.84 34.26 -30.56
CA TYR A 503 -4.54 34.68 -31.07
C TYR A 503 -3.65 35.23 -29.96
N GLY A 504 -2.40 34.77 -29.90
CA GLY A 504 -1.35 35.37 -29.09
C GLY A 504 -0.82 36.63 -29.78
N ALA A 505 -0.93 37.78 -29.10
CA ALA A 505 -0.51 39.08 -29.64
C ALA A 505 1.02 39.25 -29.71
N ALA A 506 1.78 38.49 -28.93
CA ALA A 506 3.24 38.56 -28.84
C ALA A 506 3.84 37.19 -28.42
N PRO A 507 5.16 37.00 -28.52
CA PRO A 507 5.85 35.84 -27.94
C PRO A 507 5.73 35.83 -26.40
N GLY A 508 5.92 34.67 -25.77
CA GLY A 508 5.92 34.57 -24.30
C GLY A 508 4.54 34.64 -23.65
N MET A 509 3.47 34.32 -24.39
CA MET A 509 2.09 34.40 -23.89
C MET A 509 1.57 33.04 -23.42
N ARG A 510 0.60 33.09 -22.50
CA ARG A 510 -0.25 31.95 -22.15
C ARG A 510 -1.56 32.01 -22.92
N LEU A 511 -1.89 30.94 -23.64
CA LEU A 511 -3.16 30.81 -24.37
C LEU A 511 -3.95 29.64 -23.79
N ILE A 512 -5.20 29.87 -23.40
CA ILE A 512 -6.05 28.86 -22.75
C ILE A 512 -7.34 28.70 -23.54
N SER A 513 -7.72 27.46 -23.84
CA SER A 513 -9.01 27.10 -24.42
C SER A 513 -9.96 26.59 -23.34
N GLN A 514 -11.08 27.27 -23.08
CA GLN A 514 -12.09 26.85 -22.08
C GLN A 514 -13.41 26.38 -22.71
N ALA A 515 -13.52 26.36 -24.03
CA ALA A 515 -14.72 25.89 -24.73
C ALA A 515 -14.33 24.93 -25.87
N PRO A 516 -15.20 23.95 -26.21
CA PRO A 516 -14.87 22.91 -27.18
C PRO A 516 -14.66 23.46 -28.60
N GLY A 517 -13.83 22.76 -29.38
CA GLY A 517 -13.60 23.02 -30.79
C GLY A 517 -12.81 24.30 -31.10
N GLN A 518 -12.17 24.92 -30.10
CA GLN A 518 -11.40 26.14 -30.29
C GLN A 518 -10.08 25.90 -31.03
N ARG A 519 -9.50 26.99 -31.54
CA ARG A 519 -8.14 27.00 -32.10
C ARG A 519 -7.26 28.01 -31.39
N LEU A 520 -6.10 27.59 -30.90
CA LEU A 520 -5.10 28.47 -30.29
C LEU A 520 -3.97 28.74 -31.28
N ASN A 521 -3.77 29.99 -31.67
CA ASN A 521 -2.71 30.42 -32.59
C ASN A 521 -1.69 31.29 -31.84
N GLY A 522 -0.45 30.79 -31.71
CA GLY A 522 0.65 31.55 -31.11
C GLY A 522 1.15 32.69 -31.99
N ALA A 523 2.01 33.54 -31.42
CA ALA A 523 2.77 34.51 -32.21
C ALA A 523 4.02 33.84 -32.82
N ALA A 524 4.51 34.39 -33.94
CA ALA A 524 5.66 33.84 -34.67
C ALA A 524 6.96 33.72 -33.85
N GLY A 525 7.14 34.52 -32.80
CA GLY A 525 8.35 34.48 -31.96
C GLY A 525 8.38 33.40 -30.87
N GLY A 526 7.32 32.63 -30.68
CA GLY A 526 7.30 31.45 -29.81
C GLY A 526 7.33 31.70 -28.31
N ASN A 527 8.00 30.81 -27.56
CA ASN A 527 8.09 30.77 -26.09
C ASN A 527 6.74 30.85 -25.37
N SER A 528 5.67 30.39 -26.02
CA SER A 528 4.31 30.49 -25.51
C SER A 528 3.88 29.18 -24.84
N LEU A 529 2.99 29.31 -23.85
CA LEU A 529 2.40 28.20 -23.11
C LEU A 529 0.94 28.03 -23.56
N PHE A 530 0.63 26.88 -24.14
CA PHE A 530 -0.71 26.56 -24.64
C PHE A 530 -1.38 25.56 -23.70
N PHE A 531 -2.60 25.89 -23.31
CA PHE A 531 -3.50 25.05 -22.55
C PHE A 531 -4.71 24.74 -23.42
N ALA A 532 -4.73 23.54 -23.98
CA ALA A 532 -5.76 23.10 -24.91
C ALA A 532 -6.82 22.29 -24.15
N GLY A 533 -8.06 22.78 -24.10
CA GLY A 533 -9.21 21.99 -23.65
C GLY A 533 -9.62 20.95 -24.70
N PRO A 534 -10.61 20.09 -24.42
CA PRO A 534 -11.05 19.04 -25.34
C PRO A 534 -11.32 19.57 -26.77
N ASP A 535 -10.96 18.77 -27.77
CA ASP A 535 -11.16 19.04 -29.20
C ASP A 535 -10.52 20.36 -29.69
N THR A 536 -9.49 20.84 -29.00
CA THR A 536 -8.81 22.10 -29.36
C THR A 536 -7.68 21.86 -30.34
N ALA A 537 -7.65 22.66 -31.41
CA ALA A 537 -6.52 22.74 -32.34
C ALA A 537 -5.48 23.75 -31.85
N VAL A 538 -4.19 23.46 -32.04
CA VAL A 538 -3.10 24.36 -31.65
C VAL A 538 -2.16 24.59 -32.83
N ALA A 539 -1.82 25.85 -33.09
CA ALA A 539 -0.76 26.25 -34.00
C ALA A 539 0.28 27.10 -33.24
N ALA A 540 1.32 26.44 -32.76
CA ALA A 540 2.36 27.04 -31.93
C ALA A 540 3.56 27.46 -32.80
N TYR A 541 3.49 28.64 -33.41
CA TYR A 541 4.57 29.17 -34.25
C TYR A 541 5.83 29.54 -33.44
N GLY A 542 6.99 29.56 -34.10
CA GLY A 542 8.27 29.92 -33.45
C GLY A 542 8.93 28.77 -32.68
N LEU A 543 9.85 29.10 -31.78
CA LEU A 543 10.65 28.15 -31.00
C LEU A 543 10.18 28.08 -29.53
N GLY A 544 10.48 26.97 -28.84
CA GLY A 544 10.41 26.90 -27.37
C GLY A 544 8.99 26.91 -26.79
N ASN A 545 7.99 26.51 -27.58
CA ASN A 545 6.61 26.45 -27.12
C ASN A 545 6.37 25.21 -26.24
N THR A 546 5.51 25.37 -25.24
CA THR A 546 5.00 24.26 -24.43
C THR A 546 3.51 24.13 -24.68
N ILE A 547 3.07 22.96 -25.12
CA ILE A 547 1.67 22.64 -25.39
C ILE A 547 1.24 21.59 -24.39
N ILE A 548 0.20 21.90 -23.63
CA ILE A 548 -0.39 21.01 -22.64
C ILE A 548 -1.87 20.89 -22.96
N ALA A 549 -2.32 19.68 -23.25
CA ALA A 549 -3.71 19.40 -23.58
C ALA A 549 -4.35 18.49 -22.52
N ALA A 550 -5.60 18.79 -22.18
CA ALA A 550 -6.45 17.89 -21.40
C ALA A 550 -6.77 16.61 -22.22
N PRO A 551 -7.35 15.56 -21.61
CA PRO A 551 -7.89 14.44 -22.38
C PRO A 551 -8.95 14.88 -23.40
N GLY A 552 -9.01 14.22 -24.55
CA GLY A 552 -9.91 14.52 -25.66
C GLY A 552 -9.29 14.23 -27.04
N ASP A 553 -10.08 14.31 -28.10
CA ASP A 553 -9.61 14.04 -29.47
C ASP A 553 -9.10 15.33 -30.13
N HIS A 554 -7.79 15.58 -30.07
CA HIS A 554 -7.22 16.80 -30.65
C HIS A 554 -6.83 16.60 -32.12
N ALA A 555 -7.72 17.06 -33.00
CA ALA A 555 -7.60 16.85 -34.44
C ALA A 555 -6.41 17.56 -35.13
N SER A 556 -5.73 18.53 -34.51
CA SER A 556 -4.48 19.09 -35.05
C SER A 556 -3.66 19.91 -34.05
N ILE A 557 -2.46 19.42 -33.74
CA ILE A 557 -1.46 20.11 -32.91
C ILE A 557 -0.21 20.32 -33.76
N ALA A 558 -0.03 21.54 -34.24
CA ALA A 558 1.12 21.93 -35.04
C ALA A 558 2.14 22.69 -34.19
N THR A 559 3.37 22.17 -34.11
CA THR A 559 4.49 22.90 -33.50
C THR A 559 5.26 23.71 -34.55
N GLY A 560 6.00 24.72 -34.09
CA GLY A 560 6.80 25.60 -34.91
C GLY A 560 8.17 25.02 -35.23
N SER A 561 9.13 25.90 -35.51
CA SER A 561 10.43 25.55 -36.08
C SER A 561 11.46 24.97 -35.09
N GLY A 562 11.07 24.53 -33.88
CA GLY A 562 11.99 23.82 -32.96
C GLY A 562 11.59 23.70 -31.49
N ASN A 563 12.24 22.75 -30.80
CA ASN A 563 12.22 22.40 -29.37
C ASN A 563 10.88 22.59 -28.65
N ALA A 564 9.79 22.14 -29.28
CA ALA A 564 8.49 22.17 -28.62
C ALA A 564 8.37 21.02 -27.63
N THR A 565 7.78 21.31 -26.47
CA THR A 565 7.32 20.27 -25.54
C THR A 565 5.82 20.12 -25.70
N VAL A 566 5.36 18.94 -26.09
CA VAL A 566 3.94 18.61 -26.25
C VAL A 566 3.60 17.54 -25.23
N ARG A 567 2.65 17.83 -24.33
CA ARG A 567 2.18 16.89 -23.32
C ARG A 567 0.66 16.83 -23.33
N MET A 568 0.09 15.70 -23.70
CA MET A 568 -1.36 15.59 -23.90
C MET A 568 -1.90 14.38 -23.14
N GLY A 569 -3.16 14.47 -22.72
CA GLY A 569 -3.86 13.38 -22.03
C GLY A 569 -4.29 12.27 -22.99
N ASP A 570 -5.23 11.45 -22.53
CA ASP A 570 -5.84 10.39 -23.32
C ASP A 570 -6.70 10.94 -24.48
N GLY A 571 -6.98 10.09 -25.46
CA GLY A 571 -7.74 10.39 -26.67
C GLY A 571 -6.89 10.31 -27.94
N ASN A 572 -7.54 10.41 -29.09
CA ASN A 572 -6.88 10.30 -30.39
C ASN A 572 -6.22 11.63 -30.76
N GLN A 573 -4.89 11.63 -30.83
CA GLN A 573 -4.11 12.86 -31.05
C GLN A 573 -3.56 12.94 -32.47
N VAL A 574 -3.57 14.12 -33.09
CA VAL A 574 -2.84 14.37 -34.35
C VAL A 574 -1.79 15.45 -34.13
N VAL A 575 -0.52 15.05 -34.05
CA VAL A 575 0.62 15.94 -33.80
C VAL A 575 1.50 16.06 -35.03
N VAL A 576 1.71 17.30 -35.50
CA VAL A 576 2.64 17.64 -36.57
C VAL A 576 3.71 18.56 -36.01
N ALA A 577 4.93 18.04 -35.87
CA ALA A 577 6.05 18.71 -35.23
C ALA A 577 7.25 18.83 -36.20
N PRO A 578 7.20 19.75 -37.17
CA PRO A 578 8.18 19.86 -38.24
C PRO A 578 9.53 20.49 -37.81
N GLY A 579 9.64 20.99 -36.59
CA GLY A 579 10.90 21.54 -36.04
C GLY A 579 11.84 20.47 -35.49
N ALA A 580 13.10 20.83 -35.20
CA ALA A 580 14.07 19.93 -34.55
C ALA A 580 13.81 19.81 -33.03
N GLY A 581 14.16 18.68 -32.41
CA GLY A 581 14.28 18.54 -30.95
C GLY A 581 12.97 18.56 -30.18
N ASN A 582 11.86 18.15 -30.81
CA ASN A 582 10.56 18.08 -30.14
C ASN A 582 10.51 16.93 -29.14
N ARG A 583 9.87 17.19 -28.00
CA ARG A 583 9.53 16.19 -26.98
C ARG A 583 8.02 16.06 -26.91
N ILE A 584 7.51 14.91 -27.29
CA ILE A 584 6.09 14.62 -27.42
C ILE A 584 5.76 13.49 -26.46
N THR A 585 4.84 13.75 -25.54
CA THR A 585 4.33 12.78 -24.57
C THR A 585 2.81 12.77 -24.64
N LEU A 586 2.23 11.65 -25.01
CA LEU A 586 0.79 11.46 -25.19
C LEU A 586 0.27 10.41 -24.20
N GLY A 587 -1.01 10.53 -23.83
CA GLY A 587 -1.74 9.49 -23.09
C GLY A 587 -2.07 8.28 -23.96
N THR A 588 -3.11 7.56 -23.57
CA THR A 588 -3.66 6.43 -24.31
C THR A 588 -4.59 6.89 -25.44
N GLY A 589 -4.67 6.14 -26.54
CA GLY A 589 -5.58 6.41 -27.66
C GLY A 589 -4.89 6.25 -29.00
N ALA A 590 -5.66 6.11 -30.09
CA ALA A 590 -5.10 5.91 -31.42
C ALA A 590 -4.55 7.23 -31.98
N SER A 591 -3.25 7.48 -31.80
CA SER A 591 -2.62 8.76 -32.11
C SER A 591 -1.75 8.72 -33.36
N SER A 592 -1.71 9.83 -34.10
CA SER A 592 -0.82 10.05 -35.24
C SER A 592 0.20 11.16 -34.93
N VAL A 593 1.48 10.83 -35.00
CA VAL A 593 2.59 11.74 -34.72
C VAL A 593 3.51 11.83 -35.93
N SER A 594 3.78 13.04 -36.41
CA SER A 594 4.76 13.32 -37.45
C SER A 594 5.78 14.34 -36.95
N ALA A 595 7.01 13.90 -36.65
CA ALA A 595 8.10 14.77 -36.19
C ALA A 595 9.28 14.73 -37.18
N THR A 596 9.41 15.78 -38.01
CA THR A 596 10.24 15.73 -39.23
C THR A 596 11.44 16.69 -39.28
N GLY A 597 11.66 17.50 -38.24
CA GLY A 597 12.69 18.56 -38.28
C GLY A 597 14.06 18.20 -37.73
N GLY A 598 14.30 16.95 -37.34
CA GLY A 598 15.48 16.48 -36.61
C GLY A 598 15.10 15.54 -35.47
N ASP A 599 16.01 15.29 -34.52
CA ASP A 599 15.80 14.31 -33.44
C ASP A 599 14.44 14.49 -32.74
N GLY A 600 13.58 13.47 -32.87
CA GLY A 600 12.27 13.41 -32.25
C GLY A 600 12.26 12.50 -31.03
N TRP A 601 11.68 12.98 -29.93
CA TRP A 601 11.44 12.18 -28.72
C TRP A 601 9.93 12.00 -28.58
N VAL A 602 9.44 10.79 -28.83
CA VAL A 602 8.02 10.45 -28.80
C VAL A 602 7.79 9.38 -27.74
N THR A 603 6.87 9.64 -26.83
CA THR A 603 6.39 8.67 -25.84
C THR A 603 4.87 8.69 -25.83
N ILE A 604 4.25 7.55 -26.09
CA ILE A 604 2.80 7.35 -26.03
C ILE A 604 2.55 6.25 -25.00
N ALA A 605 1.50 6.39 -24.21
CA ALA A 605 1.21 5.44 -23.12
C ALA A 605 0.58 4.13 -23.63
N GLY A 606 -0.18 4.18 -24.73
CA GLY A 606 -0.79 3.04 -25.40
C GLY A 606 -1.85 3.45 -26.43
N GLY A 607 -2.56 2.48 -27.01
CA GLY A 607 -3.47 2.62 -28.15
C GLY A 607 -2.80 2.25 -29.48
N ASP A 608 -3.57 2.19 -30.56
CA ASP A 608 -3.05 1.85 -31.89
C ASP A 608 -2.49 3.10 -32.58
N ASN A 609 -1.17 3.30 -32.56
CA ASN A 609 -0.55 4.56 -32.97
C ASN A 609 0.11 4.51 -34.35
N GLN A 610 0.27 5.68 -34.95
CA GLN A 610 1.08 5.90 -36.16
C GLN A 610 2.14 6.96 -35.88
N VAL A 611 3.41 6.56 -35.87
CA VAL A 611 4.53 7.46 -35.56
C VAL A 611 5.47 7.55 -36.74
N TYR A 612 5.68 8.76 -37.26
CA TYR A 612 6.66 9.07 -38.29
C TYR A 612 7.69 10.06 -37.74
N VAL A 613 8.94 9.63 -37.58
CA VAL A 613 10.04 10.46 -37.08
C VAL A 613 11.21 10.50 -38.07
N THR A 614 11.87 11.64 -38.20
CA THR A 614 13.05 11.79 -39.07
C THR A 614 14.17 12.51 -38.34
N GLY A 615 15.41 12.06 -38.48
CA GLY A 615 16.56 12.68 -37.82
C GLY A 615 17.63 11.65 -37.45
N PRO A 616 18.83 12.08 -37.05
CA PRO A 616 19.92 11.15 -36.74
C PRO A 616 19.82 10.42 -35.40
N GLY A 617 18.99 10.85 -34.45
CA GLY A 617 18.94 10.35 -33.06
C GLY A 617 17.54 10.30 -32.47
N ASN A 618 16.62 9.55 -33.10
CA ASN A 618 15.22 9.48 -32.66
C ASN A 618 15.02 8.52 -31.47
N VAL A 619 14.11 8.87 -30.56
CA VAL A 619 13.65 8.01 -29.46
C VAL A 619 12.14 7.87 -29.53
N VAL A 620 11.63 6.66 -29.69
CA VAL A 620 10.19 6.37 -29.81
C VAL A 620 9.80 5.27 -28.81
N ARG A 621 8.74 5.52 -28.03
CA ARG A 621 8.09 4.53 -27.18
C ARG A 621 6.57 4.64 -27.32
N THR A 622 5.84 3.56 -27.61
CA THR A 622 4.38 3.66 -27.89
C THR A 622 3.45 2.91 -26.93
N GLY A 623 3.97 2.04 -26.08
CA GLY A 623 3.18 1.42 -25.01
C GLY A 623 2.44 0.18 -25.51
N SER A 624 1.22 -0.09 -25.04
CA SER A 624 0.43 -1.23 -25.53
C SER A 624 -0.47 -0.84 -26.71
N GLY A 625 -0.57 -1.64 -27.76
CA GLY A 625 -1.47 -1.42 -28.91
C GLY A 625 -0.84 -1.88 -30.23
N ALA A 626 -1.59 -1.88 -31.32
CA ALA A 626 -1.06 -2.19 -32.64
C ALA A 626 -0.41 -0.95 -33.27
N ASP A 627 0.89 -0.78 -33.08
CA ASP A 627 1.58 0.45 -33.51
C ASP A 627 2.24 0.35 -34.89
N ARG A 628 2.19 1.43 -35.66
CA ARG A 628 2.92 1.61 -36.92
C ARG A 628 3.96 2.70 -36.75
N ILE A 629 5.22 2.31 -36.62
CA ILE A 629 6.35 3.22 -36.39
C ILE A 629 7.22 3.27 -37.64
N THR A 630 7.56 4.45 -38.10
CA THR A 630 8.54 4.68 -39.16
C THR A 630 9.54 5.71 -38.69
N SER A 631 10.78 5.29 -38.49
CA SER A 631 11.92 6.16 -38.21
C SER A 631 12.79 6.25 -39.46
N THR A 632 13.24 7.45 -39.81
CA THR A 632 14.17 7.67 -40.92
C THR A 632 15.38 8.51 -40.51
N GLY A 633 16.56 8.07 -40.94
CA GLY A 633 17.84 8.72 -40.60
C GLY A 633 18.56 8.06 -39.44
N GLY A 634 19.87 8.28 -39.36
CA GLY A 634 20.81 7.86 -38.29
C GLY A 634 20.46 6.62 -37.47
N ALA A 635 20.70 6.72 -36.16
CA ALA A 635 20.53 5.68 -35.16
C ALA A 635 19.31 6.01 -34.30
N ALA A 636 18.28 5.17 -34.33
CA ALA A 636 17.05 5.34 -33.55
C ALA A 636 16.95 4.31 -32.41
N SER A 637 16.37 4.72 -31.28
CA SER A 637 15.93 3.83 -30.20
C SER A 637 14.41 3.74 -30.23
N ILE A 638 13.88 2.56 -30.52
CA ILE A 638 12.45 2.30 -30.69
C ILE A 638 12.05 1.17 -29.75
N ASP A 639 11.02 1.40 -28.95
CA ASP A 639 10.34 0.39 -28.14
C ASP A 639 8.83 0.49 -28.42
N ALA A 640 8.31 -0.40 -29.24
CA ALA A 640 6.90 -0.39 -29.61
C ALA A 640 5.98 -0.87 -28.47
N GLY A 641 6.51 -1.55 -27.44
CA GLY A 641 5.72 -2.17 -26.37
C GLY A 641 4.77 -3.26 -26.88
N ASP A 642 3.85 -3.74 -26.05
CA ASP A 642 3.02 -4.92 -26.37
C ASP A 642 1.95 -4.64 -27.45
N GLY A 643 1.65 -5.61 -28.30
CA GLY A 643 0.68 -5.56 -29.39
C GLY A 643 1.27 -6.02 -30.72
N THR A 644 0.46 -6.09 -31.79
CA THR A 644 0.95 -6.43 -33.14
C THR A 644 1.51 -5.18 -33.81
N ASN A 645 2.82 -5.02 -33.77
CA ASN A 645 3.50 -3.80 -34.21
C ASN A 645 4.10 -3.92 -35.62
N GLN A 646 4.20 -2.79 -36.30
CA GLN A 646 4.88 -2.62 -37.58
C GLN A 646 5.93 -1.52 -37.46
N VAL A 647 7.20 -1.91 -37.31
CA VAL A 647 8.31 -0.96 -37.18
C VAL A 647 9.12 -0.93 -38.47
N THR A 648 9.28 0.25 -39.05
CA THR A 648 10.23 0.53 -40.14
C THR A 648 11.36 1.43 -39.64
N ALA A 649 12.55 0.88 -39.45
CA ALA A 649 13.72 1.62 -38.94
C ALA A 649 14.75 1.85 -40.05
N ASN A 650 14.61 2.96 -40.78
CA ASN A 650 15.53 3.33 -41.87
C ASN A 650 16.72 4.13 -41.32
N GLY A 651 17.94 3.71 -41.62
CA GLY A 651 19.16 4.28 -41.03
C GLY A 651 20.01 3.17 -40.41
N GLY A 652 21.13 3.52 -39.78
CA GLY A 652 22.00 2.52 -39.15
C GLY A 652 22.42 2.88 -37.75
N GLY A 653 22.68 1.85 -36.93
CA GLY A 653 22.84 2.02 -35.49
C GLY A 653 21.53 1.94 -34.72
N ASN A 654 20.47 1.36 -35.27
CA ASN A 654 19.17 1.34 -34.61
C ASN A 654 19.12 0.30 -33.48
N THR A 655 18.36 0.59 -32.43
CA THR A 655 17.92 -0.35 -31.40
C THR A 655 16.40 -0.43 -31.47
N VAL A 656 15.84 -1.60 -31.79
CA VAL A 656 14.39 -1.80 -31.95
C VAL A 656 13.93 -2.93 -31.03
N ARG A 657 12.85 -2.68 -30.28
CA ARG A 657 12.12 -3.67 -29.48
C ARG A 657 10.62 -3.60 -29.80
N THR A 658 9.94 -4.74 -29.95
CA THR A 658 8.49 -4.75 -30.22
C THR A 658 7.63 -5.53 -29.23
N GLY A 659 8.20 -6.11 -28.17
CA GLY A 659 7.41 -6.44 -26.98
C GLY A 659 6.76 -7.82 -27.05
N SER A 660 5.45 -7.90 -27.10
CA SER A 660 4.68 -9.16 -27.20
C SER A 660 3.58 -9.02 -28.24
N GLY A 661 3.22 -10.08 -28.97
CA GLY A 661 2.32 -10.03 -30.12
C GLY A 661 3.07 -10.29 -31.42
N ASP A 662 2.35 -10.61 -32.49
CA ASP A 662 2.96 -10.93 -33.78
C ASP A 662 3.43 -9.66 -34.50
N ASP A 663 4.74 -9.44 -34.55
CA ASP A 663 5.35 -8.18 -34.98
C ASP A 663 5.97 -8.23 -36.39
N LEU A 664 6.13 -7.05 -36.99
CA LEU A 664 6.82 -6.85 -38.26
C LEU A 664 7.88 -5.77 -38.13
N ILE A 665 9.15 -6.18 -38.10
CA ILE A 665 10.30 -5.27 -38.12
C ILE A 665 10.87 -5.24 -39.54
N GLN A 666 10.96 -4.04 -40.12
CA GLN A 666 11.54 -3.79 -41.43
C GLN A 666 12.63 -2.73 -41.38
N GLY A 667 13.70 -2.97 -42.13
CA GLY A 667 14.73 -1.98 -42.38
C GLY A 667 15.80 -1.92 -41.30
N SER A 668 17.00 -1.64 -41.80
CA SER A 668 18.20 -1.19 -41.11
C SER A 668 19.30 -1.19 -42.17
N SER A 669 20.13 -0.14 -42.20
CA SER A 669 21.44 -0.16 -42.84
C SER A 669 22.50 -0.18 -41.74
N GLY A 670 23.74 -0.55 -42.02
CA GLY A 670 24.78 -0.63 -40.97
C GLY A 670 24.43 -1.59 -39.81
N ALA A 671 25.09 -1.42 -38.66
CA ALA A 671 24.97 -2.31 -37.51
C ALA A 671 23.80 -1.89 -36.61
N SER A 672 22.77 -2.74 -36.47
CA SER A 672 21.59 -2.47 -35.63
C SER A 672 21.32 -3.63 -34.66
N MET A 673 20.54 -3.37 -33.61
CA MET A 673 20.09 -4.34 -32.61
C MET A 673 18.56 -4.46 -32.70
N LEU A 674 18.05 -5.64 -33.04
CA LEU A 674 16.61 -5.88 -33.22
C LEU A 674 16.16 -7.02 -32.31
N ASP A 675 15.07 -6.83 -31.58
CA ASP A 675 14.48 -7.81 -30.67
C ASP A 675 12.95 -7.76 -30.82
N ALA A 676 12.33 -8.76 -31.45
CA ALA A 676 10.90 -8.72 -31.71
C ALA A 676 10.10 -9.06 -30.43
N GLY A 677 10.48 -10.11 -29.72
CA GLY A 677 10.08 -10.32 -28.33
C GLY A 677 9.34 -11.62 -28.12
N SER A 678 8.01 -11.63 -28.04
CA SER A 678 7.25 -12.88 -27.94
C SER A 678 6.06 -12.84 -28.88
N GLY A 679 5.87 -13.84 -29.73
CA GLY A 679 4.87 -13.82 -30.79
C GLY A 679 5.39 -14.56 -32.01
N ALA A 680 4.59 -14.68 -33.06
CA ALA A 680 5.08 -15.16 -34.34
C ALA A 680 5.53 -13.96 -35.18
N ASP A 681 6.81 -13.60 -35.08
CA ASP A 681 7.34 -12.34 -35.58
C ASP A 681 7.91 -12.47 -36.99
N THR A 682 7.98 -11.35 -37.72
CA THR A 682 8.64 -11.27 -39.02
C THR A 682 9.66 -10.14 -39.04
N ILE A 683 10.94 -10.49 -39.20
CA ILE A 683 12.04 -9.53 -39.24
C ILE A 683 12.64 -9.50 -40.65
N ARG A 684 12.67 -8.34 -41.30
CA ARG A 684 13.31 -8.13 -42.61
C ARG A 684 14.37 -7.05 -42.55
N PHE A 685 15.62 -7.41 -42.73
CA PHE A 685 16.74 -6.49 -42.57
C PHE A 685 17.83 -6.69 -43.63
N GLY A 686 18.61 -5.63 -43.88
CA GLY A 686 19.66 -5.61 -44.91
C GLY A 686 20.94 -4.90 -44.48
N GLY A 687 21.06 -4.57 -43.19
CA GLY A 687 22.23 -3.92 -42.61
C GLY A 687 23.46 -4.83 -42.57
N ALA A 688 24.60 -4.24 -42.22
CA ALA A 688 25.85 -4.98 -42.04
C ALA A 688 26.30 -4.92 -40.58
N GLY A 689 26.57 -6.06 -39.96
CA GLY A 689 26.95 -6.13 -38.54
C GLY A 689 25.79 -5.97 -37.57
N SER A 690 24.56 -6.30 -37.97
CA SER A 690 23.39 -6.25 -37.08
C SER A 690 23.29 -7.48 -36.20
N VAL A 691 22.71 -7.34 -35.01
CA VAL A 691 22.33 -8.45 -34.13
C VAL A 691 20.81 -8.51 -34.08
N VAL A 692 20.25 -9.69 -34.34
CA VAL A 692 18.81 -9.91 -34.48
C VAL A 692 18.36 -11.04 -33.59
N ASN A 693 17.36 -10.79 -32.77
CA ASN A 693 16.66 -11.75 -31.95
C ASN A 693 15.19 -11.79 -32.40
N GLY A 694 14.70 -12.97 -32.79
CA GLY A 694 13.28 -13.22 -33.01
C GLY A 694 12.55 -13.13 -31.68
N GLY A 695 12.93 -14.02 -30.77
CA GLY A 695 12.40 -14.06 -29.42
C GLY A 695 11.62 -15.35 -29.19
N ASP A 696 10.62 -15.33 -28.32
CA ASP A 696 9.78 -16.51 -28.10
C ASP A 696 8.71 -16.61 -29.19
N GLY A 697 8.51 -17.78 -29.78
CA GLY A 697 7.55 -18.06 -30.84
C GLY A 697 8.21 -18.58 -32.11
N ASP A 698 7.39 -18.84 -33.12
CA ASP A 698 7.87 -19.32 -34.42
C ASP A 698 8.08 -18.12 -35.35
N ASP A 699 9.32 -17.62 -35.42
CA ASP A 699 9.65 -16.36 -36.12
C ASP A 699 10.16 -16.56 -37.55
N ALA A 700 9.97 -15.56 -38.40
CA ALA A 700 10.50 -15.53 -39.75
C ALA A 700 11.53 -14.40 -39.94
N VAL A 701 12.80 -14.76 -40.04
CA VAL A 701 13.93 -13.83 -40.16
C VAL A 701 14.48 -13.83 -41.58
N TYR A 702 14.42 -12.68 -42.28
CA TYR A 702 14.93 -12.49 -43.64
C TYR A 702 16.16 -11.57 -43.63
N ASP A 703 17.34 -12.18 -43.72
CA ASP A 703 18.63 -11.48 -43.80
C ASP A 703 19.09 -11.30 -45.25
N SER A 704 19.11 -10.05 -45.70
CA SER A 704 19.67 -9.66 -47.00
C SER A 704 21.04 -8.96 -46.90
N GLY A 705 21.56 -8.80 -45.68
CA GLY A 705 22.77 -8.06 -45.34
C GLY A 705 24.03 -8.93 -45.25
N SER A 706 25.03 -8.46 -44.49
CA SER A 706 26.33 -9.13 -44.34
C SER A 706 26.95 -8.97 -42.96
N GLY A 707 27.60 -10.02 -42.44
CA GLY A 707 28.28 -9.98 -41.14
C GLY A 707 27.33 -9.86 -39.96
N ASN A 708 26.07 -10.24 -40.14
CA ASN A 708 25.04 -10.14 -39.12
C ASN A 708 25.09 -11.34 -38.17
N THR A 709 24.59 -11.16 -36.95
CA THR A 709 24.45 -12.21 -35.95
C THR A 709 22.97 -12.45 -35.68
N VAL A 710 22.49 -13.68 -35.81
CA VAL A 710 21.12 -14.06 -35.47
C VAL A 710 21.15 -14.90 -34.18
N VAL A 711 20.43 -14.46 -33.16
CA VAL A 711 20.24 -15.19 -31.91
C VAL A 711 19.28 -16.34 -32.17
N LEU A 712 19.62 -17.54 -31.70
CA LEU A 712 18.74 -18.70 -31.82
C LEU A 712 18.00 -18.97 -30.51
N ASN A 713 16.77 -19.48 -30.64
CA ASN A 713 15.88 -19.76 -29.51
C ASN A 713 16.41 -20.84 -28.56
N ARG A 714 15.90 -20.85 -27.34
CA ARG A 714 16.11 -21.97 -26.40
C ARG A 714 15.16 -23.11 -26.75
N ALA A 715 15.45 -24.28 -26.20
CA ALA A 715 14.55 -25.42 -26.36
C ALA A 715 13.21 -25.14 -25.67
N GLY A 716 12.14 -25.04 -26.46
CA GLY A 716 10.77 -24.80 -25.96
C GLY A 716 10.25 -23.39 -26.23
N ASP A 717 11.11 -22.45 -26.65
CA ASP A 717 10.71 -21.06 -26.92
C ASP A 717 10.06 -20.92 -28.31
N GLY A 718 10.37 -21.81 -29.26
CA GLY A 718 9.79 -21.81 -30.62
C GLY A 718 10.80 -22.26 -31.66
N VAL A 719 10.42 -22.26 -32.95
CA VAL A 719 11.28 -22.63 -34.08
C VAL A 719 11.34 -21.51 -35.11
N ASP A 720 12.51 -20.88 -35.23
CA ASP A 720 12.70 -19.78 -36.17
C ASP A 720 13.02 -20.26 -37.59
N ASP A 721 12.32 -19.74 -38.58
CA ASP A 721 12.65 -19.86 -40.00
C ASP A 721 13.57 -18.71 -40.44
N ILE A 722 14.84 -19.02 -40.73
CA ILE A 722 15.86 -18.03 -41.07
C ILE A 722 16.21 -18.15 -42.56
N TYR A 723 15.98 -17.08 -43.31
CA TYR A 723 16.18 -16.95 -44.75
C TYR A 723 17.30 -15.97 -45.09
N GLY A 724 18.04 -16.23 -46.18
CA GLY A 724 19.02 -15.29 -46.69
C GLY A 724 20.25 -15.95 -47.29
N ASN A 725 21.30 -15.15 -47.49
CA ASN A 725 22.62 -15.62 -47.94
C ASN A 725 23.48 -16.12 -46.76
N LEU A 726 22.90 -17.00 -45.93
CA LEU A 726 23.46 -17.44 -44.64
C LEU A 726 24.85 -18.10 -44.79
N SER A 727 25.13 -18.72 -45.94
CA SER A 727 26.38 -19.41 -46.22
C SER A 727 27.50 -18.51 -46.77
N THR A 728 27.17 -17.37 -47.38
CA THR A 728 28.12 -16.54 -48.17
C THR A 728 28.35 -15.14 -47.64
N ASN A 729 27.43 -14.60 -46.83
CA ASN A 729 27.51 -13.21 -46.36
C ASN A 729 28.10 -13.04 -44.94
N GLY A 730 28.72 -14.08 -44.38
CA GLY A 730 29.38 -14.00 -43.07
C GLY A 730 28.42 -13.92 -41.88
N VAL A 731 27.20 -14.45 -42.02
CA VAL A 731 26.22 -14.54 -40.93
C VAL A 731 26.77 -15.42 -39.81
N ARG A 732 26.59 -14.98 -38.57
CA ARG A 732 26.89 -15.71 -37.35
C ARG A 732 25.61 -16.11 -36.62
N PHE A 733 25.65 -17.20 -35.86
CA PHE A 733 24.55 -17.67 -35.03
C PHE A 733 24.90 -17.55 -33.55
N ASP A 734 24.19 -16.73 -32.81
CA ASP A 734 24.44 -16.57 -31.37
C ASP A 734 23.70 -17.65 -30.59
N LEU A 735 24.48 -18.58 -30.03
CA LEU A 735 24.00 -19.70 -29.24
C LEU A 735 24.12 -19.44 -27.73
N ARG A 736 24.51 -18.24 -27.30
CA ARG A 736 24.70 -17.90 -25.88
C ARG A 736 23.42 -18.08 -25.09
N ALA A 737 22.31 -17.52 -25.57
CA ALA A 737 20.99 -17.70 -24.99
C ALA A 737 20.54 -19.17 -25.11
N THR A 738 20.65 -19.77 -26.31
CA THR A 738 20.29 -21.16 -26.59
C THR A 738 20.92 -22.16 -25.61
N LEU A 739 22.23 -22.07 -25.42
CA LEU A 739 23.02 -23.01 -24.61
C LEU A 739 22.92 -22.72 -23.13
N SER A 740 22.61 -21.48 -22.74
CA SER A 740 22.37 -21.14 -21.32
C SER A 740 21.19 -21.90 -20.71
N GLY A 741 20.19 -22.27 -21.52
CA GLY A 741 19.07 -23.12 -21.12
C GLY A 741 19.40 -24.61 -21.03
N THR A 742 20.67 -25.00 -21.15
CA THR A 742 21.12 -26.40 -21.18
C THR A 742 22.09 -26.72 -20.05
N GLY A 743 22.34 -28.02 -19.82
CA GLY A 743 23.36 -28.51 -18.90
C GLY A 743 24.79 -28.52 -19.50
N TRP A 744 25.05 -27.78 -20.58
CA TRP A 744 26.37 -27.74 -21.19
C TRP A 744 27.37 -27.00 -20.31
N ASP A 745 28.54 -27.60 -20.11
CA ASP A 745 29.60 -27.12 -19.22
C ASP A 745 30.59 -26.16 -19.88
N GLY A 746 30.35 -25.81 -21.16
CA GLY A 746 31.23 -24.97 -21.96
C GLY A 746 32.39 -25.74 -22.63
N ASP A 747 32.49 -27.06 -22.44
CA ASP A 747 33.52 -27.87 -23.10
C ASP A 747 33.15 -28.14 -24.56
N GLY A 748 34.02 -27.71 -25.49
CA GLY A 748 33.84 -27.97 -26.92
C GLY A 748 33.77 -29.45 -27.28
N ALA A 749 34.39 -30.33 -26.48
CA ALA A 749 34.34 -31.77 -26.72
C ALA A 749 32.95 -32.36 -26.43
N THR A 750 32.12 -31.69 -25.62
CA THR A 750 30.79 -32.16 -25.24
C THR A 750 29.66 -31.44 -25.99
N LEU A 751 29.94 -30.34 -26.70
CA LEU A 751 28.95 -29.51 -27.38
C LEU A 751 28.01 -30.30 -28.33
N ALA A 752 28.55 -31.29 -29.04
CA ALA A 752 27.77 -32.14 -29.96
C ALA A 752 26.70 -33.01 -29.26
N ARG A 753 26.71 -33.09 -27.92
CA ARG A 753 25.64 -33.73 -27.14
C ARG A 753 24.41 -32.82 -26.98
N PHE A 754 24.62 -31.51 -27.05
CA PHE A 754 23.62 -30.49 -26.75
C PHE A 754 23.09 -29.82 -28.02
N ILE A 755 23.91 -29.72 -29.08
CA ILE A 755 23.51 -29.16 -30.38
C ILE A 755 23.72 -30.18 -31.48
N ALA A 756 22.72 -30.32 -32.34
CA ALA A 756 22.80 -31.07 -33.57
C ALA A 756 22.33 -30.21 -34.75
N VAL A 757 22.91 -30.44 -35.93
CA VAL A 757 22.45 -29.86 -37.19
C VAL A 757 22.20 -30.97 -38.21
N ALA A 758 21.09 -30.88 -38.93
CA ALA A 758 20.73 -31.83 -39.97
C ALA A 758 20.23 -31.09 -41.21
N THR A 759 20.86 -31.32 -42.36
CA THR A 759 20.45 -30.73 -43.63
C THR A 759 19.57 -31.69 -44.44
N VAL A 760 18.39 -31.24 -44.85
CA VAL A 760 17.48 -31.96 -45.76
C VAL A 760 17.03 -31.03 -46.88
N ALA A 761 17.14 -31.47 -48.13
CA ALA A 761 16.71 -30.73 -49.32
C ALA A 761 17.26 -29.29 -49.48
N GLY A 762 18.37 -28.95 -48.81
CA GLY A 762 19.02 -27.64 -48.90
C GLY A 762 18.85 -26.75 -47.66
N ASP A 763 17.96 -27.15 -46.74
CA ASP A 763 17.67 -26.44 -45.49
C ASP A 763 18.27 -27.20 -44.30
N THR A 764 18.77 -26.47 -43.30
CA THR A 764 19.43 -27.05 -42.12
C THR A 764 18.64 -26.79 -40.86
N THR A 765 18.15 -27.84 -40.21
CA THR A 765 17.51 -27.74 -38.89
C THR A 765 18.56 -27.77 -37.79
N VAL A 766 18.48 -26.83 -36.85
CA VAL A 766 19.26 -26.78 -35.61
C VAL A 766 18.40 -27.35 -34.48
N THR A 767 18.93 -28.32 -33.75
CA THR A 767 18.24 -29.02 -32.67
C THR A 767 19.04 -28.93 -31.37
N VAL A 768 18.35 -28.61 -30.28
CA VAL A 768 18.92 -28.48 -28.93
C VAL A 768 18.44 -29.62 -28.05
N THR A 769 19.36 -30.27 -27.34
CA THR A 769 19.07 -31.31 -26.34
C THR A 769 19.50 -30.80 -24.96
N PRO A 770 18.57 -30.25 -24.14
CA PRO A 770 18.93 -29.52 -22.92
C PRO A 770 19.80 -30.30 -21.92
N THR A 771 19.58 -31.60 -21.79
CA THR A 771 20.29 -32.49 -20.86
C THR A 771 21.54 -33.14 -21.44
N GLY A 772 21.84 -32.92 -22.73
CA GLY A 772 22.90 -33.61 -23.45
C GLY A 772 22.62 -35.10 -23.72
N SER A 773 21.41 -35.57 -23.43
CA SER A 773 20.98 -36.95 -23.67
C SER A 773 19.45 -37.06 -23.84
N GLY A 774 18.99 -37.88 -24.77
CA GLY A 774 17.57 -38.02 -25.09
C GLY A 774 17.18 -37.31 -26.38
N ALA A 775 15.87 -37.06 -26.57
CA ALA A 775 15.37 -36.37 -27.75
C ALA A 775 15.58 -34.85 -27.62
N GLY A 776 16.11 -34.23 -28.68
CA GLY A 776 16.22 -32.77 -28.76
C GLY A 776 15.00 -32.14 -29.44
N SER A 777 14.87 -30.83 -29.25
CA SER A 777 13.84 -29.98 -29.88
C SER A 777 14.48 -29.11 -30.96
N ALA A 778 13.81 -28.94 -32.10
CA ALA A 778 14.22 -27.93 -33.07
C ALA A 778 14.11 -26.53 -32.44
N VAL A 779 15.03 -25.64 -32.80
CA VAL A 779 15.00 -24.23 -32.40
C VAL A 779 15.15 -23.28 -33.58
N ALA A 780 15.64 -23.76 -34.72
CA ALA A 780 15.70 -22.99 -35.95
C ALA A 780 15.77 -23.89 -37.20
N VAL A 781 15.28 -23.37 -38.31
CA VAL A 781 15.46 -23.89 -39.66
C VAL A 781 16.17 -22.83 -40.50
N LEU A 782 17.37 -23.16 -40.96
CA LEU A 782 18.20 -22.29 -41.80
C LEU A 782 17.95 -22.64 -43.27
N HIS A 783 17.24 -21.76 -43.98
CA HIS A 783 16.85 -22.01 -45.37
C HIS A 783 17.97 -21.67 -46.35
N GLY A 784 18.12 -22.52 -47.37
CA GLY A 784 19.03 -22.27 -48.50
C GLY A 784 20.52 -22.26 -48.15
N THR A 785 20.93 -22.83 -47.01
CA THR A 785 22.34 -22.93 -46.62
C THR A 785 23.14 -23.87 -47.52
N GLY A 786 22.47 -24.84 -48.16
CA GLY A 786 23.12 -26.03 -48.67
C GLY A 786 23.59 -26.96 -47.52
N PRO A 787 24.41 -27.98 -47.79
CA PRO A 787 24.92 -28.87 -46.75
C PRO A 787 25.80 -28.10 -45.77
N LEU A 788 25.34 -27.96 -44.53
CA LEU A 788 26.06 -27.31 -43.44
C LEU A 788 26.48 -28.37 -42.42
N SER A 789 27.78 -28.66 -42.32
CA SER A 789 28.28 -29.62 -41.34
C SER A 789 28.22 -29.03 -39.93
N PHE A 790 28.21 -29.89 -38.90
CA PHE A 790 28.29 -29.44 -37.51
C PHE A 790 29.52 -28.57 -37.23
N ALA A 791 30.68 -28.93 -37.78
CA ALA A 791 31.91 -28.14 -37.63
C ALA A 791 31.80 -26.77 -38.30
N ASP A 792 31.18 -26.71 -39.49
CA ASP A 792 30.97 -25.45 -40.22
C ASP A 792 29.96 -24.55 -39.48
N PHE A 793 28.87 -25.12 -38.95
CA PHE A 793 27.90 -24.40 -38.13
C PHE A 793 28.54 -23.81 -36.87
N VAL A 794 29.29 -24.62 -36.12
CA VAL A 794 30.00 -24.17 -34.90
C VAL A 794 31.03 -23.08 -35.23
N SER A 795 31.75 -23.18 -36.35
CA SER A 795 32.71 -22.13 -36.76
C SER A 795 32.06 -20.78 -37.05
N ARG A 796 30.75 -20.78 -37.33
CA ARG A 796 29.90 -19.61 -37.58
C ARG A 796 29.06 -19.25 -36.37
N SER A 797 29.26 -19.88 -35.22
CA SER A 797 28.45 -19.63 -34.03
C SER A 797 29.19 -18.82 -32.98
N ASP A 798 28.49 -17.93 -32.29
CA ASP A 798 28.93 -17.31 -31.06
C ASP A 798 28.50 -18.20 -29.90
N LEU A 799 29.47 -18.84 -29.25
CA LEU A 799 29.25 -19.69 -28.09
C LEU A 799 29.44 -18.87 -26.80
N PRO A 800 28.71 -19.18 -25.72
CA PRO A 800 29.03 -18.64 -24.40
C PRO A 800 30.48 -19.00 -24.10
N GLY A 801 31.30 -17.98 -23.84
CA GLY A 801 32.74 -18.01 -24.07
C GLY A 801 33.37 -19.35 -23.72
N MET A 802 33.98 -20.02 -24.70
CA MET A 802 34.83 -21.20 -24.51
C MET A 802 36.13 -20.90 -23.73
N GLY A 803 36.16 -19.80 -22.97
CA GLY A 803 37.19 -19.50 -22.01
C GLY A 803 36.50 -19.30 -20.67
N ALA A 804 36.83 -20.14 -19.70
CA ALA A 804 36.66 -19.75 -18.31
C ALA A 804 37.14 -18.29 -18.16
N ILE A 805 36.35 -17.44 -17.50
CA ILE A 805 36.78 -16.07 -17.25
C ILE A 805 38.06 -16.16 -16.43
N GLY A 806 39.19 -15.97 -17.11
CA GLY A 806 40.51 -16.26 -16.58
C GLY A 806 40.99 -15.06 -15.80
N ILE A 807 40.93 -15.12 -14.49
CA ILE A 807 41.53 -14.10 -13.64
C ILE A 807 42.93 -14.57 -13.27
N ARG A 808 43.96 -13.88 -13.77
CA ARG A 808 45.33 -14.09 -13.30
C ARG A 808 45.55 -13.34 -12.00
N VAL A 809 46.04 -14.04 -10.98
CA VAL A 809 46.26 -13.50 -9.64
C VAL A 809 47.65 -13.91 -9.18
N THR A 810 48.44 -12.98 -8.64
CA THR A 810 49.73 -13.36 -8.03
C THR A 810 49.50 -13.87 -6.61
N GLU A 811 50.25 -14.87 -6.17
CA GLU A 811 50.19 -15.37 -4.78
C GLU A 811 50.28 -14.20 -3.76
N GLY A 812 49.30 -14.11 -2.85
CA GLY A 812 49.17 -13.06 -1.85
C GLY A 812 48.28 -11.87 -2.27
N GLN A 813 47.80 -11.82 -3.52
CA GLN A 813 46.84 -10.81 -3.98
C GLN A 813 45.39 -11.25 -3.76
N SER A 814 44.52 -10.27 -3.52
CA SER A 814 43.07 -10.42 -3.45
C SER A 814 42.40 -9.78 -4.67
N VAL A 815 41.35 -10.42 -5.16
CA VAL A 815 40.46 -9.92 -6.21
C VAL A 815 39.11 -9.61 -5.58
N SER A 816 38.71 -8.34 -5.60
CA SER A 816 37.43 -7.89 -5.04
C SER A 816 36.36 -7.64 -6.10
N ASP A 817 35.11 -7.51 -5.65
CA ASP A 817 33.94 -7.15 -6.46
C ASP A 817 33.62 -8.16 -7.59
N LEU A 818 33.86 -9.45 -7.35
CA LEU A 818 33.50 -10.49 -8.33
C LEU A 818 32.00 -10.53 -8.60
N TRP A 819 31.16 -10.09 -7.66
CA TRP A 819 29.71 -9.95 -7.83
C TRP A 819 29.32 -9.04 -9.00
N ALA A 820 29.91 -7.83 -9.06
CA ALA A 820 29.63 -6.88 -10.14
C ALA A 820 30.17 -7.39 -11.49
N ARG A 821 31.31 -8.09 -11.47
CA ARG A 821 31.91 -8.72 -12.65
C ARG A 821 31.05 -9.88 -13.17
N LEU A 822 30.48 -10.70 -12.30
CA LEU A 822 29.58 -11.79 -12.67
C LEU A 822 28.22 -11.28 -13.20
N ALA A 823 27.68 -10.19 -12.64
CA ALA A 823 26.50 -9.54 -13.19
C ALA A 823 26.75 -8.92 -14.59
N ASP A 824 27.96 -8.41 -14.84
CA ASP A 824 28.37 -7.94 -16.16
C ASP A 824 28.48 -9.07 -17.18
N VAL A 825 28.91 -10.26 -16.73
CA VAL A 825 28.95 -11.47 -17.55
C VAL A 825 27.56 -11.91 -17.98
N GLY A 826 26.55 -11.83 -17.10
CA GLY A 826 25.15 -12.10 -17.48
C GLY A 826 24.69 -11.20 -18.63
N ARG A 827 24.98 -9.90 -18.55
CA ARG A 827 24.69 -8.93 -19.63
C ARG A 827 25.46 -9.19 -20.92
N GLN A 828 26.63 -9.81 -20.84
CA GLN A 828 27.42 -10.21 -22.02
C GLN A 828 26.93 -11.53 -22.63
N ILE A 829 26.29 -12.39 -21.86
CA ILE A 829 25.75 -13.69 -22.31
C ILE A 829 24.34 -13.53 -22.88
N ASP A 830 23.50 -12.74 -22.21
CA ASP A 830 22.14 -12.41 -22.65
C ASP A 830 21.93 -10.88 -22.52
N PRO A 831 22.37 -10.12 -23.54
CA PRO A 831 22.17 -8.68 -23.59
C PRO A 831 20.70 -8.25 -23.79
N TRP A 832 19.78 -9.20 -24.00
CA TRP A 832 18.38 -8.96 -24.36
C TRP A 832 17.39 -9.12 -23.21
N SER A 833 17.83 -9.78 -22.13
CA SER A 833 17.08 -9.93 -20.87
C SER A 833 16.54 -8.60 -20.31
N ARG A 834 15.25 -8.62 -19.91
CA ARG A 834 14.48 -7.42 -19.49
C ARG A 834 14.82 -6.91 -18.07
N GLY A 835 15.95 -7.30 -17.46
CA GLY A 835 16.29 -6.95 -16.08
C GLY A 835 17.78 -7.08 -15.72
N SER A 836 18.15 -6.60 -14.53
CA SER A 836 19.52 -6.75 -14.02
C SER A 836 19.81 -8.20 -13.61
N TRP A 837 20.80 -8.84 -14.22
CA TRP A 837 21.30 -10.15 -13.83
C TRP A 837 21.81 -10.14 -12.38
N THR A 838 21.40 -11.12 -11.59
CA THR A 838 21.85 -11.33 -10.21
C THR A 838 22.50 -12.71 -10.08
N VAL A 839 23.51 -12.88 -9.23
CA VAL A 839 24.06 -14.22 -8.95
C VAL A 839 23.07 -14.96 -8.05
N ALA A 840 22.51 -16.06 -8.56
CA ALA A 840 21.56 -16.91 -7.86
C ALA A 840 22.25 -17.99 -7.01
N ALA A 841 23.41 -18.51 -7.45
CA ALA A 841 24.18 -19.52 -6.71
C ALA A 841 25.69 -19.45 -7.01
N ILE A 842 26.50 -19.95 -6.07
CA ILE A 842 27.95 -20.15 -6.22
C ILE A 842 28.29 -21.59 -5.82
N ASP A 843 29.06 -22.29 -6.65
CA ASP A 843 29.59 -23.63 -6.37
C ASP A 843 31.11 -23.55 -6.16
N THR A 844 31.55 -23.79 -4.92
CA THR A 844 32.96 -23.72 -4.52
C THR A 844 33.67 -25.06 -4.54
N THR A 845 33.04 -26.15 -5.01
CA THR A 845 33.63 -27.50 -4.95
C THR A 845 34.94 -27.65 -5.75
N GLY A 846 35.22 -26.75 -6.68
CA GLY A 846 36.47 -26.68 -7.44
C GLY A 846 37.57 -25.78 -6.84
N LEU A 847 37.31 -25.10 -5.71
CA LEU A 847 38.29 -24.25 -5.03
C LEU A 847 39.16 -25.09 -4.09
N ARG A 848 40.48 -24.98 -4.22
CA ARG A 848 41.44 -25.69 -3.38
C ARG A 848 41.79 -24.85 -2.15
N VAL A 849 42.43 -25.46 -1.13
CA VAL A 849 42.86 -24.81 0.13
C VAL A 849 43.75 -23.57 -0.09
N ALA A 850 44.31 -23.44 -1.29
CA ALA A 850 45.05 -22.28 -1.79
C ALA A 850 44.18 -21.03 -2.06
N GLY A 851 42.89 -21.16 -2.37
CA GLY A 851 41.98 -20.05 -2.64
C GLY A 851 40.97 -19.89 -1.50
N ARG A 852 40.98 -18.75 -0.80
CA ARG A 852 39.94 -18.45 0.22
C ARG A 852 38.90 -17.49 -0.36
N LEU A 853 37.62 -17.84 -0.22
CA LEU A 853 36.46 -17.06 -0.65
C LEU A 853 35.76 -16.46 0.59
N ASP A 854 35.48 -15.16 0.58
CA ASP A 854 34.65 -14.49 1.60
C ASP A 854 33.26 -14.14 1.00
N LEU A 855 32.19 -14.48 1.72
CA LEU A 855 30.79 -14.36 1.30
C LEU A 855 29.99 -13.42 2.20
N GLN A 856 30.60 -12.31 2.62
CA GLN A 856 29.91 -11.28 3.42
C GLN A 856 29.07 -10.35 2.54
N GLY A 857 27.74 -10.35 2.73
CA GLY A 857 26.87 -9.18 2.52
C GLY A 857 26.98 -8.38 1.20
N ARG A 858 27.09 -9.05 0.04
CA ARG A 858 27.20 -8.51 -1.35
C ARG A 858 28.61 -8.24 -1.88
N THR A 859 29.66 -8.59 -1.16
CA THR A 859 31.04 -8.67 -1.69
C THR A 859 31.45 -10.13 -1.87
N LEU A 860 32.05 -10.44 -3.03
CA LEU A 860 32.57 -11.77 -3.38
C LEU A 860 34.03 -11.56 -3.73
N ASP A 861 34.91 -11.98 -2.84
CA ASP A 861 36.33 -11.69 -2.91
C ASP A 861 37.13 -13.00 -2.89
N TYR A 862 38.10 -13.13 -3.80
CA TYR A 862 39.00 -14.28 -3.91
C TYR A 862 40.42 -13.89 -3.50
N GLN A 863 41.03 -14.62 -2.58
CA GLN A 863 42.44 -14.45 -2.22
C GLN A 863 43.26 -15.68 -2.61
N ALA A 864 44.32 -15.46 -3.40
CA ALA A 864 45.26 -16.51 -3.80
C ALA A 864 46.35 -16.72 -2.72
N THR A 865 46.52 -17.95 -2.23
CA THR A 865 47.51 -18.36 -1.24
C THR A 865 48.12 -19.72 -1.60
N GLY A 866 49.40 -19.99 -1.31
CA GLY A 866 49.97 -21.34 -1.44
C GLY A 866 50.07 -21.84 -2.89
N PHE A 867 50.80 -21.13 -3.75
CA PHE A 867 50.98 -21.49 -5.17
C PHE A 867 51.63 -22.87 -5.36
N ASP A 868 51.00 -23.73 -6.17
CA ASP A 868 51.54 -25.04 -6.60
C ASP A 868 51.76 -25.06 -8.14
N PRO A 869 53.01 -25.17 -8.62
CA PRO A 869 53.30 -25.20 -10.06
C PRO A 869 52.77 -26.45 -10.78
N ALA A 870 52.43 -27.54 -10.07
CA ALA A 870 51.80 -28.72 -10.66
C ALA A 870 50.28 -28.55 -10.89
N ALA A 871 49.68 -27.54 -10.27
CA ALA A 871 48.26 -27.26 -10.38
C ALA A 871 47.99 -25.75 -10.15
N SER A 872 48.25 -24.94 -11.18
CA SER A 872 48.22 -23.47 -11.11
C SER A 872 46.83 -22.84 -11.35
N VAL A 873 45.77 -23.64 -11.47
CA VAL A 873 44.42 -23.15 -11.81
C VAL A 873 43.38 -23.62 -10.79
N ASP A 874 42.70 -22.68 -10.14
CA ASP A 874 41.48 -22.91 -9.35
C ASP A 874 40.23 -22.63 -10.20
N SER A 875 39.10 -23.25 -9.85
CA SER A 875 37.83 -22.95 -10.51
C SER A 875 36.64 -22.89 -9.56
N MET A 876 35.67 -22.04 -9.87
CA MET A 876 34.44 -21.85 -9.10
C MET A 876 33.26 -21.82 -10.07
N GLY A 877 32.19 -22.56 -9.78
CA GLY A 877 30.93 -22.49 -10.50
C GLY A 877 30.06 -21.32 -10.02
N PHE A 878 29.21 -20.80 -10.89
CA PHE A 878 28.20 -19.80 -10.54
C PHE A 878 26.92 -20.01 -11.35
N THR A 879 25.80 -19.52 -10.81
CA THR A 879 24.52 -19.42 -11.51
C THR A 879 24.04 -17.97 -11.42
N LEU A 880 23.62 -17.39 -12.54
CA LEU A 880 22.98 -16.08 -12.63
C LEU A 880 21.48 -16.26 -12.87
N ALA A 881 20.66 -15.34 -12.39
CA ALA A 881 19.24 -15.26 -12.70
C ALA A 881 18.83 -13.84 -13.10
N ASP A 882 17.93 -13.72 -14.07
CA ASP A 882 17.28 -12.46 -14.43
C ASP A 882 15.92 -12.28 -13.71
N GLY A 883 15.30 -11.11 -13.88
CA GLY A 883 14.00 -10.79 -13.29
C GLY A 883 12.81 -11.56 -13.89
N LEU A 884 13.04 -12.37 -14.93
CA LEU A 884 12.06 -13.22 -15.59
C LEU A 884 12.19 -14.69 -15.17
N GLY A 885 13.19 -15.03 -14.35
CA GLY A 885 13.41 -16.38 -13.83
C GLY A 885 14.34 -17.24 -14.69
N HIS A 886 14.93 -16.70 -15.77
CA HIS A 886 15.93 -17.41 -16.56
C HIS A 886 17.22 -17.58 -15.77
N GLN A 887 17.87 -18.74 -15.90
CA GLN A 887 19.12 -19.03 -15.20
C GLN A 887 20.27 -19.35 -16.16
N ILE A 888 21.47 -18.84 -15.86
CA ILE A 888 22.70 -19.12 -16.60
C ILE A 888 23.72 -19.73 -15.63
N ALA A 889 24.22 -20.93 -15.92
CA ALA A 889 25.34 -21.52 -15.18
C ALA A 889 26.68 -21.26 -15.89
N GLY A 890 27.75 -21.04 -15.14
CA GLY A 890 29.09 -20.82 -15.68
C GLY A 890 30.22 -21.19 -14.71
N ARG A 891 31.47 -21.11 -15.18
CA ARG A 891 32.68 -21.33 -14.37
C ARG A 891 33.66 -20.16 -14.48
N LEU A 892 34.17 -19.73 -13.35
CA LEU A 892 35.24 -18.75 -13.18
C LEU A 892 36.56 -19.50 -12.91
N ALA A 893 37.64 -19.21 -13.63
CA ALA A 893 38.95 -19.83 -13.41
C ALA A 893 39.97 -18.81 -12.92
N PHE A 894 40.71 -19.16 -11.88
CA PHE A 894 41.78 -18.34 -11.32
C PHE A 894 43.12 -18.99 -11.65
N THR A 895 43.92 -18.33 -12.50
CA THR A 895 45.30 -18.76 -12.74
C THR A 895 46.20 -18.06 -11.72
N ILE A 896 46.86 -18.83 -10.87
CA ILE A 896 47.71 -18.30 -9.81
C ILE A 896 49.16 -18.29 -10.32
N ASP A 897 49.82 -17.14 -10.27
CA ASP A 897 51.24 -16.98 -10.58
C ASP A 897 52.03 -16.74 -9.28
N GLY A 898 53.14 -17.44 -9.05
CA GLY A 898 53.92 -17.28 -7.82
C GLY A 898 55.29 -17.98 -7.84
N PRO A 899 56.19 -17.65 -6.90
CA PRO A 899 57.44 -18.38 -6.73
C PRO A 899 57.16 -19.78 -6.18
N ALA A 900 57.71 -20.83 -6.80
CA ALA A 900 57.60 -22.20 -6.27
C ALA A 900 58.24 -22.29 -4.88
N ARG A 901 57.41 -22.41 -3.83
CA ARG A 901 57.83 -22.58 -2.44
C ARG A 901 57.24 -23.89 -1.90
N PRO A 902 57.92 -24.60 -0.98
CA PRO A 902 57.34 -25.78 -0.33
C PRO A 902 56.13 -25.35 0.51
N THR A 903 54.94 -25.81 0.14
CA THR A 903 53.69 -25.48 0.86
C THR A 903 53.41 -26.52 1.94
N LEU A 904 53.22 -26.06 3.17
CA LEU A 904 52.88 -26.89 4.33
C LEU A 904 51.40 -26.67 4.67
N VAL A 905 50.55 -27.64 4.33
CA VAL A 905 49.09 -27.59 4.58
C VAL A 905 48.77 -28.36 5.87
N SER A 906 48.07 -27.74 6.83
CA SER A 906 47.63 -28.44 8.03
C SER A 906 46.37 -29.26 7.72
N GLY A 907 46.40 -30.57 7.99
CA GLY A 907 45.28 -31.48 7.71
C GLY A 907 44.15 -31.46 8.74
N SER A 908 44.28 -30.67 9.81
CA SER A 908 43.25 -30.53 10.86
C SER A 908 43.36 -29.17 11.56
N ALA A 909 42.23 -28.72 12.12
CA ALA A 909 42.19 -27.56 12.99
C ALA A 909 43.06 -27.80 14.24
N ASN A 910 43.92 -26.83 14.59
CA ASN A 910 44.87 -26.84 15.72
C ASN A 910 46.17 -27.65 15.54
N ALA A 911 46.51 -28.12 14.33
CA ALA A 911 47.82 -28.71 14.10
C ALA A 911 48.94 -27.65 14.13
N THR A 912 49.97 -27.85 14.96
CA THR A 912 51.17 -27.00 14.97
C THR A 912 52.10 -27.42 13.85
N VAL A 913 52.23 -26.59 12.82
CA VAL A 913 53.13 -26.85 11.69
C VAL A 913 54.40 -26.02 11.86
N ARG A 914 55.57 -26.67 11.91
CA ARG A 914 56.87 -25.99 11.99
C ARG A 914 57.59 -26.11 10.65
N ALA A 915 57.79 -24.99 9.98
CA ALA A 915 58.70 -24.89 8.84
C ALA A 915 60.16 -24.91 9.35
N THR A 916 61.01 -25.74 8.76
CA THR A 916 62.47 -25.73 8.96
C THR A 916 63.16 -24.90 7.92
#